data_AF-A0A2E0XBU4-F1
#
_entry.id   AF-A0A2E0XBU4-F1
#
_cell.length_a   1.000
_cell.length_b   1.000
_cell.length_c   1.000
_cell.angle_alpha   90.00
_cell.angle_beta   90.00
_cell.angle_gamma   90.00
#
_symmetry.space_group_name_H-M   'P 1'
#
loop_
_entity.id
_entity.type
_entity.pdbx_description
1 polymer ?
#
loop_
_entity_poly.entity_id
_entity_poly.type
_entity_poly.pdbx_seq_one_letter_code
_entity_poly.pdbx_strand_id
1 'polypeptide(L)'
;MFAEIATASFNITEPRSADGARLFSCLVHDVLAFSMISRRLMFLLAVVWTCHAAPARAQLRIVSYNTGTGQVDGTQTARSGMDLVLSAIGAEVVGGIAKPIDVLMLQEQYTTSISTQSVVDVLNGIYGAGVYARSSLNAATSHPEGAGGGPALVYNTQTVELLGEQRSGSVNGSAQARSTMRYQLRPVGYDAAADFYVYNDHYKSDTGSENAARRLIEATNVRTNSDALGEGTHAIYAGDYNIQTSSEDMYQHLLSAGPGQAFDPINAPGSWHDNSSLRYTHTQSPATSSQYSGQTLGGMDDRFDFQLVTGEFLDGEGLDYIPGSYRAFGNDGTHACCNSPITSSGGASPAVLNALMTVSDHLPVVADYQLPAVMDVTLGSVPSMISVGAPIALDVMVQNIADVLVSNGADELDYTITVSGALTGGGLMDTAFALGGANTHQVFLDTSMAGFKSGLVTVSASSQGAANALWTLPVNWSVGGGTAVFTQVAGDDFDAPQNLISFSQSPAVDSGAYDNVNEGYGVFQVGSGAPIPSHLRDNSLNEPDSLGIVDVTTKSDAWFGVLNLKNDNNPTGEASATWQFDVSGASGLQVSIDMAAMGDFEAGGVTPDAFNWTYEFDDAGEQPLFTSSVDESATATYFLADGNPRTLADPLSMTPADGDAVELSNVFQTLTALLTGLGDVLTLRFSATGDGGEAYVFDNIVVEGLVSVALPADFDGDGDVDGADLAMWQSSYGVDDGGDADASGTTDAADLLLWQQGFTGSTATGAPVPEPAAILLATVAAMACVAAGRRRG
;
A
#
# COMPACT_ATOMS: atom_id res chain seq x y z
N MET A 1 12.18 49.74 15.89
CA MET A 1 12.24 51.18 16.25
C MET A 1 13.44 51.31 17.19
N PHE A 2 14.57 51.86 16.73
CA PHE A 2 15.92 51.72 17.35
C PHE A 2 16.41 50.23 17.36
N ALA A 3 17.67 49.85 17.09
CA ALA A 3 19.03 50.34 17.41
C ALA A 3 19.52 49.84 18.81
N GLU A 4 20.77 49.41 19.03
CA GLU A 4 21.99 49.52 18.18
C GLU A 4 23.13 48.52 18.54
N ILE A 5 24.02 48.26 17.56
CA ILE A 5 25.48 47.99 17.59
C ILE A 5 26.18 47.45 18.88
N ALA A 6 27.04 46.43 18.69
CA ALA A 6 28.41 46.39 19.23
C ALA A 6 29.32 45.36 18.51
N THR A 7 30.11 45.78 17.51
CA THR A 7 31.28 45.02 17.01
C THR A 7 32.58 45.57 17.61
N ALA A 8 33.60 44.72 17.75
CA ALA A 8 34.95 45.14 18.12
C ALA A 8 35.99 44.28 17.38
N SER A 9 37.12 44.86 17.01
CA SER A 9 38.17 44.18 16.22
C SER A 9 39.56 44.71 16.55
N PHE A 10 40.57 43.88 16.30
CA PHE A 10 42.02 44.17 16.36
C PHE A 10 42.63 44.56 17.72
N ASN A 11 43.63 43.79 18.13
CA ASN A 11 44.99 44.34 18.22
C ASN A 11 46.06 43.26 18.02
N ILE A 12 47.26 43.67 17.59
CA ILE A 12 48.40 42.78 17.30
C ILE A 12 49.52 43.05 18.31
N THR A 13 49.96 42.01 19.03
CA THR A 13 51.22 42.02 19.79
C THR A 13 51.88 40.64 19.84
N GLU A 14 52.96 40.48 19.10
CA GLU A 14 54.07 39.55 19.41
C GLU A 14 55.07 40.26 20.38
N PRO A 15 56.13 39.63 20.96
CA PRO A 15 56.82 38.39 20.54
C PRO A 15 57.30 37.42 21.68
N ARG A 16 57.92 36.28 21.28
CA ARG A 16 58.89 35.43 22.05
C ARG A 16 58.36 34.70 23.32
N SER A 17 58.77 33.47 23.69
CA SER A 17 59.89 32.59 23.26
C SER A 17 59.78 31.14 23.83
N ALA A 18 60.53 30.21 23.23
CA ALA A 18 61.13 28.97 23.79
C ALA A 18 60.30 27.67 23.94
N ASP A 19 60.86 26.61 23.34
CA ASP A 19 60.92 25.17 23.70
C ASP A 19 59.65 24.36 24.05
N GLY A 20 59.48 23.17 23.43
CA GLY A 20 58.34 22.26 23.71
C GLY A 20 58.41 20.82 23.16
N ALA A 21 58.81 20.63 21.88
CA ALA A 21 59.08 19.34 21.20
C ALA A 21 57.90 18.35 20.94
N ARG A 22 58.05 17.54 19.86
CA ARG A 22 57.30 16.28 19.51
C ARG A 22 55.82 16.45 19.07
N LEU A 23 55.24 15.72 18.10
CA LEU A 23 55.66 14.63 17.18
C LEU A 23 54.80 14.69 15.88
N PHE A 24 55.38 14.35 14.70
CA PHE A 24 54.71 13.85 13.44
C PHE A 24 53.59 14.71 12.77
N SER A 25 53.36 14.73 11.45
CA SER A 25 54.09 14.31 10.24
C SER A 25 53.53 15.05 9.00
N CYS A 26 54.20 14.98 7.84
CA CYS A 26 53.86 15.61 6.53
C CYS A 26 52.40 15.43 6.06
N LEU A 27 51.83 16.17 5.08
CA LEU A 27 52.33 16.64 3.77
C LEU A 27 51.24 17.59 3.13
N VAL A 28 51.41 18.69 2.38
CA VAL A 28 52.51 19.54 1.84
C VAL A 28 51.93 20.94 1.44
N HIS A 29 52.67 21.80 0.73
CA HIS A 29 52.17 22.99 -0.02
C HIS A 29 53.04 23.28 -1.27
N ASP A 30 52.47 24.06 -2.21
CA ASP A 30 53.07 24.79 -3.36
C ASP A 30 53.89 23.99 -4.42
N VAL A 31 53.76 24.16 -5.76
CA VAL A 31 53.44 25.29 -6.67
C VAL A 31 54.62 26.25 -6.95
N LEU A 32 55.25 26.12 -8.14
CA LEU A 32 55.70 27.18 -9.07
C LEU A 32 56.76 26.69 -10.07
N ALA A 33 56.53 26.86 -11.38
CA ALA A 33 57.52 27.30 -12.39
C ALA A 33 56.89 27.39 -13.81
N PHE A 34 57.20 28.44 -14.56
CA PHE A 34 56.75 28.67 -15.95
C PHE A 34 57.82 28.26 -16.97
N SER A 35 57.41 27.70 -18.12
CA SER A 35 58.10 27.90 -19.39
C SER A 35 57.11 27.77 -20.57
N MET A 36 57.42 28.41 -21.70
CA MET A 36 56.49 28.62 -22.81
C MET A 36 56.60 27.51 -23.88
N ILE A 37 55.52 27.25 -24.64
CA ILE A 37 55.47 27.37 -26.12
C ILE A 37 54.12 26.90 -26.71
N SER A 38 53.42 27.87 -27.34
CA SER A 38 52.64 27.78 -28.59
C SER A 38 51.57 26.67 -28.85
N ARG A 39 50.33 27.16 -29.02
CA ARG A 39 49.26 26.71 -29.96
C ARG A 39 48.36 25.50 -29.61
N ARG A 40 47.06 25.73 -29.87
CA ARG A 40 45.92 24.79 -30.02
C ARG A 40 45.43 24.05 -28.76
N LEU A 41 44.60 24.73 -27.98
CA LEU A 41 43.25 24.20 -27.67
C LEU A 41 42.30 25.38 -27.33
N MET A 42 41.19 25.50 -28.04
CA MET A 42 40.01 26.22 -27.53
C MET A 42 39.19 25.17 -26.79
N PHE A 43 39.08 25.29 -25.47
CA PHE A 43 38.21 24.42 -24.69
C PHE A 43 36.76 24.72 -25.05
N LEU A 44 36.00 23.68 -25.43
CA LEU A 44 34.56 23.71 -25.22
C LEU A 44 34.32 23.78 -23.71
N LEU A 45 33.50 24.72 -23.27
CA LEU A 45 32.82 24.59 -21.98
C LEU A 45 31.67 23.59 -22.19
N ALA A 46 32.01 22.30 -22.21
CA ALA A 46 31.03 21.23 -22.11
C ALA A 46 30.51 21.23 -20.66
N VAL A 47 29.48 22.05 -20.40
CA VAL A 47 28.76 22.00 -19.14
C VAL A 47 27.94 20.71 -19.15
N VAL A 48 28.54 19.64 -18.63
CA VAL A 48 27.86 18.36 -18.43
C VAL A 48 26.81 18.59 -17.34
N TRP A 49 25.58 18.89 -17.77
CA TRP A 49 24.41 18.68 -16.94
C TRP A 49 24.33 17.17 -16.68
N THR A 50 24.75 16.76 -15.48
CA THR A 50 24.38 15.46 -14.94
C THR A 50 22.89 15.54 -14.60
N CYS A 51 22.04 15.30 -15.59
CA CYS A 51 20.61 15.12 -15.40
C CYS A 51 20.40 13.97 -14.43
N HIS A 52 20.19 14.32 -13.16
CA HIS A 52 19.55 13.42 -12.23
C HIS A 52 18.10 13.34 -12.70
N ALA A 53 17.55 12.14 -12.83
CA ALA A 53 16.11 12.00 -13.03
C ALA A 53 15.42 12.70 -11.85
N ALA A 54 14.61 13.72 -12.14
CA ALA A 54 13.73 14.28 -11.14
C ALA A 54 12.69 13.20 -10.77
N PRO A 55 12.21 13.16 -9.51
CA PRO A 55 11.13 12.25 -9.14
C PRO A 55 9.91 12.46 -10.03
N ALA A 56 9.17 11.37 -10.25
CA ALA A 56 8.05 11.30 -11.15
C ALA A 56 6.83 12.03 -10.56
N ARG A 57 6.71 13.33 -10.88
CA ARG A 57 5.64 14.19 -10.33
C ARG A 57 4.26 13.77 -10.82
N ALA A 58 3.34 13.58 -9.87
CA ALA A 58 1.90 13.40 -10.10
C ALA A 58 1.29 14.64 -10.80
N GLN A 59 0.18 14.46 -11.52
CA GLN A 59 -0.34 15.26 -12.66
C GLN A 59 0.20 14.80 -14.02
N LEU A 60 -0.61 14.86 -15.09
CA LEU A 60 -0.23 14.38 -16.43
C LEU A 60 -0.19 15.49 -17.48
N ARG A 61 0.91 15.62 -18.22
CA ARG A 61 1.03 16.43 -19.44
C ARG A 61 0.83 15.54 -20.66
N ILE A 62 -0.32 15.66 -21.30
CA ILE A 62 -0.73 14.86 -22.46
C ILE A 62 -0.69 15.72 -23.73
N VAL A 63 -0.07 15.19 -24.78
CA VAL A 63 0.19 15.89 -26.04
C VAL A 63 -0.33 15.07 -27.22
N SER A 64 -1.05 15.71 -28.13
CA SER A 64 -1.28 15.19 -29.48
C SER A 64 -0.41 15.93 -30.47
N TYR A 65 0.22 15.23 -31.42
CA TYR A 65 1.04 15.87 -32.44
C TYR A 65 1.09 15.06 -33.74
N ASN A 66 0.51 15.59 -34.83
CA ASN A 66 0.84 15.10 -36.16
C ASN A 66 2.28 15.54 -36.48
N THR A 67 3.14 14.59 -36.84
CA THR A 67 4.55 14.86 -37.15
C THR A 67 4.91 14.60 -38.61
N GLY A 68 3.99 14.18 -39.47
CA GLY A 68 4.25 13.88 -40.89
C GLY A 68 5.42 12.91 -41.13
N THR A 69 5.80 12.06 -40.17
CA THR A 69 7.10 11.34 -40.22
C THR A 69 7.09 10.18 -41.22
N GLY A 70 5.92 9.56 -41.44
CA GLY A 70 5.75 8.46 -42.39
C GLY A 70 5.62 8.86 -43.86
N GLN A 71 5.57 10.16 -44.18
CA GLN A 71 5.24 10.68 -45.51
C GLN A 71 6.24 10.34 -46.63
N VAL A 72 7.52 10.08 -46.31
CA VAL A 72 8.58 9.92 -47.32
C VAL A 72 9.52 8.74 -47.01
N ASP A 73 9.42 7.71 -47.84
CA ASP A 73 10.27 6.52 -47.81
C ASP A 73 11.77 6.84 -47.76
N GLY A 74 12.48 6.12 -46.89
CA GLY A 74 13.91 6.35 -46.62
C GLY A 74 14.20 7.53 -45.66
N THR A 75 13.18 8.27 -45.20
CA THR A 75 13.32 9.43 -44.31
C THR A 75 12.43 9.36 -43.06
N GLN A 76 11.99 8.15 -42.70
CA GLN A 76 10.93 7.86 -41.73
C GLN A 76 11.35 8.02 -40.25
N THR A 77 12.11 9.06 -39.92
CA THR A 77 12.64 9.32 -38.56
C THR A 77 12.41 10.76 -38.12
N ALA A 78 12.35 10.99 -36.80
CA ALA A 78 12.25 12.31 -36.18
C ALA A 78 13.23 13.32 -36.78
N ARG A 79 12.71 14.49 -37.18
CA ARG A 79 13.48 15.54 -37.87
C ARG A 79 14.36 16.31 -36.87
N SER A 80 15.49 16.82 -37.36
CA SER A 80 16.41 17.68 -36.59
C SER A 80 15.67 18.90 -36.02
N GLY A 81 15.79 19.17 -34.71
CA GLY A 81 15.01 20.20 -34.02
C GLY A 81 13.79 19.65 -33.26
N MET A 82 13.42 18.38 -33.44
CA MET A 82 12.35 17.74 -32.64
C MET A 82 12.74 17.68 -31.16
N ASP A 83 14.04 17.54 -30.88
CA ASP A 83 14.64 17.66 -29.56
C ASP A 83 14.36 19.02 -28.91
N LEU A 84 14.47 20.11 -29.67
CA LEU A 84 14.19 21.47 -29.21
C LEU A 84 12.68 21.72 -28.99
N VAL A 85 11.81 21.12 -29.81
CA VAL A 85 10.35 21.22 -29.61
C VAL A 85 9.90 20.45 -28.37
N LEU A 86 10.28 19.18 -28.24
CA LEU A 86 9.82 18.31 -27.15
C LEU A 86 10.43 18.69 -25.78
N SER A 87 11.65 19.25 -25.77
CA SER A 87 12.22 19.85 -24.54
C SER A 87 11.57 21.20 -24.19
N ALA A 88 11.17 22.00 -25.17
CA ALA A 88 10.47 23.26 -24.91
C ALA A 88 9.05 23.06 -24.37
N ILE A 89 8.31 22.04 -24.83
CA ILE A 89 7.01 21.63 -24.23
C ILE A 89 7.22 21.19 -22.77
N GLY A 90 8.32 20.47 -22.48
CA GLY A 90 8.65 20.05 -21.11
C GLY A 90 9.03 21.21 -20.18
N ALA A 91 9.64 22.26 -20.72
CA ALA A 91 10.07 23.44 -19.98
C ALA A 91 9.02 24.57 -19.91
N GLU A 92 7.89 24.44 -20.60
CA GLU A 92 6.82 25.44 -20.64
C GLU A 92 6.04 25.46 -19.33
N VAL A 93 5.95 26.62 -18.68
CA VAL A 93 5.19 26.84 -17.44
C VAL A 93 3.77 27.32 -17.76
N VAL A 94 2.76 26.47 -17.56
CA VAL A 94 1.33 26.82 -17.65
C VAL A 94 0.63 26.34 -16.39
N GLY A 95 -0.20 27.19 -15.77
CA GLY A 95 -0.79 26.90 -14.45
C GLY A 95 0.23 26.74 -13.30
N GLY A 96 1.50 27.12 -13.52
CA GLY A 96 2.63 26.79 -12.63
C GLY A 96 3.32 25.46 -12.94
N ILE A 97 2.76 24.66 -13.86
CA ILE A 97 3.24 23.33 -14.26
C ILE A 97 4.25 23.46 -15.40
N ALA A 98 5.49 23.07 -15.13
CA ALA A 98 6.47 22.70 -16.16
C ALA A 98 7.05 21.33 -15.80
N LYS A 99 6.67 20.31 -16.59
CA LYS A 99 7.16 18.94 -16.48
C LYS A 99 7.32 18.30 -17.86
N PRO A 100 8.15 17.26 -18.02
CA PRO A 100 8.22 16.47 -19.25
C PRO A 100 6.85 15.94 -19.68
N ILE A 101 6.70 15.63 -20.96
CA ILE A 101 5.48 15.03 -21.52
C ILE A 101 5.30 13.63 -20.94
N ASP A 102 4.13 13.30 -20.39
CA ASP A 102 3.84 11.97 -19.87
C ASP A 102 3.29 11.05 -20.96
N VAL A 103 2.42 11.58 -21.83
CA VAL A 103 1.82 10.86 -22.95
C VAL A 103 1.88 11.71 -24.22
N LEU A 104 2.44 11.14 -25.29
CA LEU A 104 2.57 11.76 -26.61
C LEU A 104 1.87 10.88 -27.66
N MET A 105 0.66 11.28 -28.04
CA MET A 105 -0.12 10.71 -29.12
C MET A 105 0.40 11.27 -30.44
N LEU A 106 1.02 10.40 -31.25
CA LEU A 106 1.57 10.77 -32.55
C LEU A 106 0.60 10.38 -33.67
N GLN A 107 0.46 11.26 -34.66
CA GLN A 107 -0.12 10.91 -35.95
C GLN A 107 0.99 10.85 -37.03
N GLU A 108 0.64 10.34 -38.21
CA GLU A 108 1.55 10.14 -39.35
C GLU A 108 2.83 9.34 -39.06
N GLN A 109 2.67 8.20 -38.39
CA GLN A 109 3.74 7.24 -38.19
C GLN A 109 3.79 6.19 -39.31
N TYR A 110 4.99 5.73 -39.64
CA TYR A 110 5.21 4.62 -40.57
C TYR A 110 5.03 3.28 -39.87
N THR A 111 5.86 3.03 -38.86
CA THR A 111 5.73 1.92 -37.92
C THR A 111 6.17 2.36 -36.52
N THR A 112 5.65 1.69 -35.51
CA THR A 112 6.08 1.85 -34.12
C THR A 112 7.58 1.56 -33.97
N SER A 113 8.09 0.57 -34.69
CA SER A 113 9.49 0.15 -34.66
C SER A 113 10.49 1.08 -35.36
N ILE A 114 10.04 2.07 -36.14
CA ILE A 114 10.92 2.96 -36.92
C ILE A 114 10.64 4.43 -36.55
N SER A 115 9.49 4.97 -36.96
CA SER A 115 9.24 6.41 -36.79
C SER A 115 8.93 6.76 -35.33
N THR A 116 8.04 6.00 -34.68
CA THR A 116 7.73 6.18 -33.25
C THR A 116 8.95 5.91 -32.38
N GLN A 117 9.74 4.87 -32.70
CA GLN A 117 11.01 4.59 -32.02
C GLN A 117 11.98 5.77 -32.11
N SER A 118 12.11 6.42 -33.27
CA SER A 118 13.00 7.59 -33.38
C SER A 118 12.56 8.80 -32.54
N VAL A 119 11.28 8.92 -32.19
CA VAL A 119 10.77 9.93 -31.24
C VAL A 119 11.06 9.53 -29.79
N VAL A 120 10.94 8.24 -29.46
CA VAL A 120 11.40 7.66 -28.19
C VAL A 120 12.90 7.89 -28.00
N ASP A 121 13.71 7.72 -29.05
CA ASP A 121 15.16 7.90 -29.00
C ASP A 121 15.53 9.38 -28.76
N VAL A 122 14.77 10.33 -29.34
CA VAL A 122 14.90 11.77 -29.05
C VAL A 122 14.55 12.08 -27.60
N LEU A 123 13.41 11.61 -27.09
CA LEU A 123 12.96 11.86 -25.72
C LEU A 123 13.90 11.24 -24.67
N ASN A 124 14.35 10.00 -24.89
CA ASN A 124 15.38 9.37 -24.08
C ASN A 124 16.74 10.10 -24.17
N GLY A 125 17.03 10.76 -25.29
CA GLY A 125 18.20 11.64 -25.45
C GLY A 125 18.12 12.94 -24.64
N ILE A 126 16.91 13.44 -24.35
CA ILE A 126 16.69 14.62 -23.50
C ILE A 126 16.67 14.24 -22.01
N TYR A 127 15.88 13.23 -21.65
CA TYR A 127 15.47 12.96 -20.27
C TYR A 127 16.17 11.76 -19.61
N GLY A 128 16.83 10.89 -20.39
CA GLY A 128 17.55 9.71 -19.91
C GLY A 128 17.12 8.43 -20.62
N ALA A 129 18.04 7.47 -20.77
CA ALA A 129 17.76 6.22 -21.47
C ALA A 129 16.79 5.32 -20.70
N GLY A 130 15.67 4.94 -21.33
CA GLY A 130 14.64 4.07 -20.75
C GLY A 130 13.50 4.80 -20.04
N VAL A 131 13.55 6.13 -19.97
CA VAL A 131 12.46 6.98 -19.43
C VAL A 131 11.23 6.95 -20.33
N TYR A 132 11.42 6.82 -21.63
CA TYR A 132 10.32 6.76 -22.61
C TYR A 132 10.25 5.39 -23.31
N ALA A 133 9.02 4.91 -23.43
CA ALA A 133 8.62 3.75 -24.22
C ALA A 133 7.50 4.14 -25.21
N ARG A 134 6.93 3.17 -25.91
CA ARG A 134 5.94 3.39 -26.97
C ARG A 134 4.97 2.23 -27.11
N SER A 135 3.86 2.49 -27.81
CA SER A 135 2.97 1.45 -28.32
C SER A 135 3.73 0.39 -29.13
N SER A 136 3.35 -0.87 -28.96
CA SER A 136 3.83 -1.99 -29.78
C SER A 136 3.01 -2.14 -31.06
N LEU A 137 1.70 -1.92 -31.00
CA LEU A 137 0.75 -2.14 -32.07
C LEU A 137 0.75 -0.96 -33.05
N ASN A 138 1.21 -1.21 -34.28
CA ASN A 138 1.03 -0.29 -35.41
C ASN A 138 -0.48 -0.06 -35.65
N ALA A 139 -0.88 1.10 -36.20
CA ALA A 139 -2.20 1.23 -36.82
C ALA A 139 -2.31 0.41 -38.13
N ALA A 140 -3.54 0.18 -38.60
CA ALA A 140 -3.82 -0.26 -39.97
C ALA A 140 -4.12 0.97 -40.86
N THR A 141 -3.74 0.93 -42.13
CA THR A 141 -3.87 2.08 -43.06
C THR A 141 -4.37 1.62 -44.44
N SER A 142 -5.13 2.46 -45.14
CA SER A 142 -5.68 2.10 -46.46
C SER A 142 -4.72 2.39 -47.63
N HIS A 143 -3.44 2.66 -47.36
CA HIS A 143 -2.46 3.11 -48.36
C HIS A 143 -1.62 1.91 -48.87
N PRO A 144 -1.57 1.65 -50.19
CA PRO A 144 -1.10 0.37 -50.74
C PRO A 144 0.39 0.04 -50.54
N GLU A 145 1.21 1.01 -50.15
CA GLU A 145 2.66 0.83 -49.92
C GLU A 145 3.04 0.73 -48.43
N GLY A 146 2.05 0.78 -47.52
CA GLY A 146 2.30 0.72 -46.06
C GLY A 146 2.80 2.03 -45.43
N ALA A 147 3.20 3.02 -46.25
CA ALA A 147 3.57 4.39 -45.85
C ALA A 147 2.40 5.25 -45.29
N GLY A 148 1.39 4.62 -44.69
CA GLY A 148 0.02 5.18 -44.59
C GLY A 148 -0.25 6.17 -43.45
N GLY A 149 0.77 6.66 -42.75
CA GLY A 149 0.66 7.73 -41.76
C GLY A 149 -0.30 7.43 -40.61
N GLY A 150 -0.12 6.29 -39.94
CA GLY A 150 -0.99 5.82 -38.86
C GLY A 150 -0.76 6.48 -37.50
N PRO A 151 -1.74 6.43 -36.57
CA PRO A 151 -1.55 6.77 -35.17
C PRO A 151 -0.57 5.84 -34.41
N ALA A 152 0.10 6.36 -33.37
CA ALA A 152 0.91 5.61 -32.41
C ALA A 152 1.01 6.34 -31.04
N LEU A 153 1.51 5.67 -30.00
CA LEU A 153 1.75 6.28 -28.68
C LEU A 153 3.23 6.27 -28.30
N VAL A 154 3.69 7.32 -27.63
CA VAL A 154 4.92 7.39 -26.83
C VAL A 154 4.53 7.80 -25.41
N TYR A 155 5.14 7.19 -24.38
CA TYR A 155 4.79 7.47 -22.98
C TYR A 155 6.01 7.40 -22.05
N ASN A 156 5.94 8.12 -20.94
CA ASN A 156 6.95 8.15 -19.88
C ASN A 156 6.72 6.99 -18.90
N THR A 157 7.64 6.03 -18.87
CA THR A 157 7.54 4.79 -18.07
C THR A 157 7.63 5.01 -16.56
N GLN A 158 8.01 6.22 -16.12
CA GLN A 158 8.07 6.58 -14.70
C GLN A 158 6.77 7.21 -14.19
N THR A 159 5.84 7.64 -15.07
CA THR A 159 4.59 8.29 -14.67
C THR A 159 3.34 7.59 -15.20
N VAL A 160 3.42 6.83 -16.30
CA VAL A 160 2.27 6.13 -16.89
C VAL A 160 2.65 4.71 -17.33
N GLU A 161 1.79 3.75 -16.99
CA GLU A 161 1.82 2.38 -17.51
C GLU A 161 0.90 2.23 -18.73
N LEU A 162 1.33 1.46 -19.73
CA LEU A 162 0.51 1.08 -20.88
C LEU A 162 -0.04 -0.33 -20.67
N LEU A 163 -1.31 -0.41 -20.27
CA LEU A 163 -1.97 -1.67 -19.90
C LEU A 163 -2.54 -2.43 -21.11
N GLY A 164 -2.98 -1.70 -22.15
CA GLY A 164 -3.64 -2.31 -23.31
C GLY A 164 -3.60 -1.46 -24.57
N GLU A 165 -3.58 -2.13 -25.72
CA GLU A 165 -3.57 -1.52 -27.05
C GLU A 165 -4.64 -2.17 -27.94
N GLN A 166 -5.52 -1.38 -28.56
CA GLN A 166 -6.57 -1.87 -29.46
C GLN A 166 -6.67 -1.04 -30.74
N ARG A 167 -6.77 -1.72 -31.88
CA ARG A 167 -7.29 -1.13 -33.14
C ARG A 167 -8.82 -1.20 -33.12
N SER A 168 -9.50 -0.12 -33.51
CA SER A 168 -10.92 -0.15 -33.83
C SER A 168 -11.17 0.10 -35.33
N GLY A 169 -12.32 -0.38 -35.81
CA GLY A 169 -12.89 -0.04 -37.11
C GLY A 169 -12.37 -0.79 -38.34
N SER A 170 -12.89 -0.39 -39.52
CA SER A 170 -12.70 -1.07 -40.81
C SER A 170 -12.05 -0.18 -41.86
N VAL A 171 -10.75 -0.39 -42.07
CA VAL A 171 -9.88 0.43 -42.92
C VAL A 171 -9.98 0.05 -44.40
N ASN A 172 -10.44 0.97 -45.24
CA ASN A 172 -10.50 0.82 -46.70
C ASN A 172 -10.80 2.16 -47.41
N GLY A 173 -10.67 2.19 -48.74
CA GLY A 173 -10.87 3.40 -49.54
C GLY A 173 -12.27 4.04 -49.52
N SER A 174 -13.29 3.35 -49.01
CA SER A 174 -14.69 3.83 -48.91
C SER A 174 -15.19 4.01 -47.47
N ALA A 175 -14.40 3.63 -46.47
CA ALA A 175 -14.67 3.83 -45.05
C ALA A 175 -13.42 4.46 -44.42
N GLN A 176 -12.88 3.88 -43.35
CA GLN A 176 -11.82 4.53 -42.59
C GLN A 176 -10.50 4.63 -43.36
N ALA A 177 -9.83 5.79 -43.30
CA ALA A 177 -8.51 5.97 -43.90
C ALA A 177 -7.40 5.24 -43.13
N ARG A 178 -7.46 5.27 -41.79
CA ARG A 178 -6.63 4.48 -40.87
C ARG A 178 -7.51 3.90 -39.77
N SER A 179 -7.00 2.95 -38.99
CA SER A 179 -7.70 2.47 -37.79
C SER A 179 -7.46 3.43 -36.64
N THR A 180 -8.53 3.80 -35.94
CA THR A 180 -8.48 4.33 -34.57
C THR A 180 -7.60 3.46 -33.69
N MET A 181 -6.70 4.08 -32.92
CA MET A 181 -5.91 3.40 -31.90
C MET A 181 -6.40 3.80 -30.51
N ARG A 182 -6.94 2.85 -29.75
CA ARG A 182 -7.25 3.03 -28.32
C ARG A 182 -6.13 2.46 -27.47
N TYR A 183 -5.72 3.22 -26.47
CA TYR A 183 -4.77 2.80 -25.45
C TYR A 183 -5.42 2.88 -24.07
N GLN A 184 -5.20 1.88 -23.22
CA GLN A 184 -5.58 1.90 -21.81
C GLN A 184 -4.33 2.22 -20.98
N LEU A 185 -4.42 3.26 -20.16
CA LEU A 185 -3.31 3.86 -19.43
C LEU A 185 -3.64 3.94 -17.95
N ARG A 186 -2.62 3.80 -17.10
CA ARG A 186 -2.72 3.97 -15.64
C ARG A 186 -1.57 4.85 -15.14
N PRO A 187 -1.83 5.84 -14.26
CA PRO A 187 -0.76 6.57 -13.58
C PRO A 187 0.05 5.64 -12.65
N VAL A 188 1.38 5.70 -12.72
CA VAL A 188 2.26 4.85 -11.89
C VAL A 188 2.01 5.15 -10.40
N GLY A 189 1.76 4.09 -9.62
CA GLY A 189 1.47 4.18 -8.18
C GLY A 189 -0.01 4.19 -7.80
N TYR A 190 -0.93 4.15 -8.78
CA TYR A 190 -2.38 4.06 -8.57
C TYR A 190 -2.90 2.66 -8.95
N ASP A 191 -4.19 2.39 -8.66
CA ASP A 191 -4.87 1.16 -9.04
C ASP A 191 -5.80 1.33 -10.27
N ALA A 192 -6.71 0.37 -10.49
CA ALA A 192 -7.61 0.36 -11.63
C ALA A 192 -8.71 1.44 -11.62
N ALA A 193 -8.96 2.11 -10.48
CA ALA A 193 -9.88 3.25 -10.42
C ALA A 193 -9.30 4.50 -11.11
N ALA A 194 -7.99 4.56 -11.31
CA ALA A 194 -7.29 5.60 -12.06
C ALA A 194 -7.01 5.21 -13.53
N ASP A 195 -7.62 4.12 -14.04
CA ASP A 195 -7.52 3.76 -15.46
C ASP A 195 -8.23 4.78 -16.35
N PHE A 196 -7.55 5.20 -17.41
CA PHE A 196 -8.13 6.05 -18.45
C PHE A 196 -7.77 5.57 -19.85
N TYR A 197 -8.59 5.99 -20.82
CA TYR A 197 -8.42 5.62 -22.21
C TYR A 197 -8.01 6.83 -23.06
N VAL A 198 -7.09 6.61 -24.00
CA VAL A 198 -6.80 7.61 -25.04
C VAL A 198 -7.03 7.01 -26.42
N TYR A 199 -7.93 7.66 -27.17
CA TYR A 199 -8.21 7.41 -28.56
C TYR A 199 -7.34 8.35 -29.39
N ASN A 200 -6.43 7.78 -30.18
CA ASN A 200 -5.56 8.49 -31.10
C ASN A 200 -5.99 8.19 -32.54
N ASP A 201 -6.47 9.22 -33.24
CA ASP A 201 -7.01 9.15 -34.58
C ASP A 201 -6.24 10.03 -35.58
N HIS A 202 -6.33 9.66 -36.86
CA HIS A 202 -5.96 10.52 -37.98
C HIS A 202 -7.00 10.37 -39.08
N TYR A 203 -8.02 11.20 -38.99
CA TYR A 203 -9.24 11.15 -39.78
C TYR A 203 -8.97 11.31 -41.29
N LYS A 204 -9.91 10.85 -42.14
CA LYS A 204 -9.80 11.07 -43.60
C LYS A 204 -9.67 12.57 -43.93
N SER A 205 -8.59 12.92 -44.62
CA SER A 205 -8.28 14.26 -45.12
C SER A 205 -9.22 14.80 -46.22
N ASP A 206 -8.86 15.92 -46.84
CA ASP A 206 -9.56 16.56 -47.97
C ASP A 206 -10.96 17.11 -47.65
N THR A 207 -11.44 18.00 -48.53
CA THR A 207 -12.76 18.64 -48.44
C THR A 207 -13.81 17.85 -49.25
N GLY A 208 -15.09 18.25 -49.13
CA GLY A 208 -16.20 17.68 -49.88
C GLY A 208 -16.93 16.53 -49.18
N SER A 209 -18.17 16.27 -49.62
CA SER A 209 -19.12 15.43 -48.88
C SER A 209 -18.74 13.95 -48.78
N GLU A 210 -17.93 13.42 -49.70
CA GLU A 210 -17.43 12.04 -49.61
C GLU A 210 -16.43 11.89 -48.46
N ASN A 211 -15.53 12.86 -48.27
CA ASN A 211 -14.55 12.84 -47.18
C ASN A 211 -15.22 13.08 -45.83
N ALA A 212 -16.15 14.04 -45.74
CA ALA A 212 -16.94 14.25 -44.53
C ALA A 212 -17.75 13.02 -44.11
N ALA A 213 -18.38 12.31 -45.08
CA ALA A 213 -19.10 11.07 -44.80
C ALA A 213 -18.16 9.94 -44.30
N ARG A 214 -16.92 9.87 -44.79
CA ARG A 214 -15.90 8.94 -44.28
C ARG A 214 -15.46 9.29 -42.86
N ARG A 215 -15.23 10.59 -42.56
CA ARG A 215 -14.94 11.05 -41.19
C ARG A 215 -16.09 10.76 -40.22
N LEU A 216 -17.34 10.86 -40.66
CA LEU A 216 -18.50 10.45 -39.84
C LEU A 216 -18.47 8.94 -39.55
N ILE A 217 -18.16 8.09 -40.53
CA ILE A 217 -17.97 6.64 -40.30
C ILE A 217 -16.84 6.39 -39.29
N GLU A 218 -15.72 7.11 -39.40
CA GLU A 218 -14.61 7.04 -38.44
C GLU A 218 -15.09 7.39 -37.02
N ALA A 219 -15.74 8.55 -36.83
CA ALA A 219 -16.28 8.99 -35.54
C ALA A 219 -17.32 8.04 -34.94
N THR A 220 -18.18 7.41 -35.76
CA THR A 220 -19.15 6.42 -35.27
C THR A 220 -18.47 5.15 -34.76
N ASN A 221 -17.33 4.75 -35.32
CA ASN A 221 -16.57 3.60 -34.80
C ASN A 221 -15.78 3.94 -33.53
N VAL A 222 -15.33 5.19 -33.37
CA VAL A 222 -14.77 5.71 -32.11
C VAL A 222 -15.83 5.66 -31.02
N ARG A 223 -17.00 6.28 -31.24
CA ARG A 223 -18.09 6.32 -30.25
C ARG A 223 -18.66 4.95 -29.93
N THR A 224 -18.96 4.11 -30.92
CA THR A 224 -19.41 2.72 -30.69
C THR A 224 -18.42 1.92 -29.82
N ASN A 225 -17.12 2.24 -29.86
CA ASN A 225 -16.10 1.56 -29.06
C ASN A 225 -15.96 2.13 -27.64
N SER A 226 -16.23 3.42 -27.42
CA SER A 226 -16.15 4.05 -26.09
C SER A 226 -17.47 3.95 -25.32
N ASP A 227 -18.62 4.09 -26.00
CA ASP A 227 -19.95 3.82 -25.43
C ASP A 227 -20.08 2.37 -24.92
N ALA A 228 -19.23 1.46 -25.42
CA ALA A 228 -19.13 0.07 -25.02
C ALA A 228 -18.15 -0.21 -23.86
N LEU A 229 -17.45 0.82 -23.35
CA LEU A 229 -16.70 0.73 -22.08
C LEU A 229 -17.64 0.92 -20.88
N GLY A 230 -18.57 1.86 -20.99
CA GLY A 230 -19.58 2.15 -19.97
C GLY A 230 -19.58 3.62 -19.53
N GLU A 231 -20.60 4.01 -18.77
CA GLU A 231 -20.67 5.31 -18.09
C GLU A 231 -19.65 5.33 -16.94
N GLY A 232 -19.00 6.47 -16.67
CA GLY A 232 -17.92 6.54 -15.67
C GLY A 232 -16.54 6.20 -16.27
N THR A 233 -16.36 6.37 -17.58
CA THR A 233 -15.12 6.04 -18.29
C THR A 233 -14.38 7.31 -18.71
N HIS A 234 -13.32 7.65 -17.98
CA HIS A 234 -12.36 8.67 -18.40
C HIS A 234 -11.78 8.33 -19.80
N ALA A 235 -12.20 9.05 -20.85
CA ALA A 235 -11.64 8.90 -22.19
C ALA A 235 -11.27 10.24 -22.87
N ILE A 236 -10.10 10.28 -23.50
CA ILE A 236 -9.61 11.40 -24.30
C ILE A 236 -9.66 11.01 -25.78
N TYR A 237 -10.28 11.84 -26.63
CA TYR A 237 -10.33 11.68 -28.08
C TYR A 237 -9.44 12.70 -28.76
N ALA A 238 -8.29 12.27 -29.26
CA ALA A 238 -7.24 13.16 -29.73
C ALA A 238 -6.71 12.80 -31.12
N GLY A 239 -6.04 13.77 -31.73
CA GLY A 239 -5.37 13.61 -33.03
C GLY A 239 -5.85 14.58 -34.08
N ASP A 240 -5.49 14.27 -35.33
CA ASP A 240 -5.78 15.10 -36.48
C ASP A 240 -7.15 14.71 -37.06
N TYR A 241 -8.11 15.64 -36.94
CA TYR A 241 -9.48 15.46 -37.38
C TYR A 241 -9.71 15.93 -38.84
N ASN A 242 -8.78 16.69 -39.45
CA ASN A 242 -8.90 17.23 -40.81
C ASN A 242 -10.23 17.99 -41.09
N ILE A 243 -10.79 18.67 -40.09
CA ILE A 243 -12.06 19.43 -40.18
C ILE A 243 -11.84 20.95 -40.11
N GLN A 244 -12.67 21.71 -40.82
CA GLN A 244 -12.58 23.17 -40.91
C GLN A 244 -13.63 23.92 -40.06
N THR A 245 -14.61 23.19 -39.50
CA THR A 245 -15.72 23.75 -38.73
C THR A 245 -16.27 22.74 -37.73
N SER A 246 -16.66 23.22 -36.54
CA SER A 246 -17.34 22.39 -35.54
C SER A 246 -18.73 21.93 -35.97
N SER A 247 -19.26 22.47 -37.07
CA SER A 247 -20.54 22.09 -37.64
C SER A 247 -20.48 20.85 -38.55
N GLU A 248 -19.35 20.16 -38.65
CA GLU A 248 -19.24 18.93 -39.44
C GLU A 248 -19.84 17.73 -38.69
N ASP A 249 -20.58 16.87 -39.40
CA ASP A 249 -21.36 15.77 -38.81
C ASP A 249 -20.53 14.85 -37.90
N MET A 250 -19.25 14.61 -38.25
CA MET A 250 -18.34 13.80 -37.43
C MET A 250 -18.12 14.39 -36.03
N TYR A 251 -18.00 15.72 -35.93
CA TYR A 251 -17.71 16.44 -34.69
C TYR A 251 -18.96 16.48 -33.82
N GLN A 252 -20.10 16.78 -34.45
CA GLN A 252 -21.42 16.71 -33.80
C GLN A 252 -21.76 15.30 -33.31
N HIS A 253 -21.24 14.26 -33.96
CA HIS A 253 -21.40 12.88 -33.50
C HIS A 253 -20.50 12.53 -32.30
N LEU A 254 -19.23 12.96 -32.29
CA LEU A 254 -18.36 12.82 -31.11
C LEU A 254 -18.97 13.50 -29.87
N LEU A 255 -19.55 14.70 -30.03
CA LEU A 255 -20.23 15.45 -28.97
C LEU A 255 -21.65 14.96 -28.61
N SER A 256 -22.16 13.90 -29.25
CA SER A 256 -23.55 13.46 -29.05
C SER A 256 -23.76 12.65 -27.74
N ALA A 257 -24.96 12.69 -27.17
CA ALA A 257 -25.26 12.07 -25.88
C ALA A 257 -25.17 10.54 -25.90
N GLY A 258 -24.50 9.97 -24.91
CA GLY A 258 -24.22 8.54 -24.71
C GLY A 258 -23.01 8.39 -23.77
N PRO A 259 -22.67 7.16 -23.30
CA PRO A 259 -21.69 6.98 -22.23
C PRO A 259 -20.29 7.51 -22.54
N GLY A 260 -19.86 7.49 -23.80
CA GLY A 260 -18.61 8.13 -24.24
C GLY A 260 -18.77 9.57 -24.72
N GLN A 261 -19.74 10.36 -24.22
CA GLN A 261 -19.99 11.71 -24.74
C GLN A 261 -18.75 12.60 -24.61
N ALA A 262 -18.23 13.08 -25.75
CA ALA A 262 -17.09 13.98 -25.78
C ALA A 262 -17.51 15.44 -25.56
N PHE A 263 -16.56 16.25 -25.06
CA PHE A 263 -16.64 17.68 -24.84
C PHE A 263 -15.33 18.35 -25.29
N ASP A 264 -15.40 19.62 -25.71
CA ASP A 264 -14.23 20.43 -26.11
C ASP A 264 -13.74 21.26 -24.91
N PRO A 265 -12.55 20.97 -24.31
CA PRO A 265 -12.10 21.62 -23.07
C PRO A 265 -11.90 23.14 -23.17
N ILE A 266 -11.78 23.69 -24.39
CA ILE A 266 -11.71 25.13 -24.66
C ILE A 266 -13.02 25.72 -25.18
N ASN A 267 -14.05 24.90 -25.40
CA ASN A 267 -15.38 25.26 -25.88
C ASN A 267 -15.33 26.31 -27.02
N ALA A 268 -14.64 25.97 -28.11
CA ALA A 268 -14.34 26.88 -29.21
C ALA A 268 -15.05 26.50 -30.54
N PRO A 269 -16.39 26.37 -30.57
CA PRO A 269 -17.12 26.03 -31.78
C PRO A 269 -17.15 27.20 -32.79
N GLY A 270 -17.24 26.86 -34.07
CA GLY A 270 -17.29 27.80 -35.19
C GLY A 270 -16.61 27.26 -36.44
N SER A 271 -16.47 28.11 -37.45
CA SER A 271 -15.56 27.87 -38.58
C SER A 271 -14.16 28.33 -38.18
N TRP A 272 -13.19 27.42 -38.17
CA TRP A 272 -11.81 27.74 -37.82
C TRP A 272 -11.02 28.24 -39.04
N HIS A 273 -11.32 27.72 -40.23
CA HIS A 273 -10.67 28.09 -41.48
C HIS A 273 -10.65 29.59 -41.75
N ASP A 274 -9.45 30.12 -42.03
CA ASP A 274 -9.17 31.53 -42.34
C ASP A 274 -9.73 32.52 -41.29
N ASN A 275 -10.02 32.04 -40.08
CA ASN A 275 -10.75 32.80 -39.07
C ASN A 275 -9.84 33.45 -38.01
N SER A 276 -9.49 34.72 -38.26
CA SER A 276 -8.70 35.53 -37.34
C SER A 276 -9.26 35.69 -35.91
N SER A 277 -10.52 35.38 -35.62
CA SER A 277 -11.06 35.40 -34.24
C SER A 277 -10.86 34.11 -33.45
N LEU A 278 -10.64 32.98 -34.14
CA LEU A 278 -10.38 31.66 -33.54
C LEU A 278 -8.92 31.22 -33.69
N ARG A 279 -8.04 32.08 -34.21
CA ARG A 279 -6.66 31.76 -34.57
C ARG A 279 -5.77 31.22 -33.43
N TYR A 280 -6.13 31.47 -32.17
CA TYR A 280 -5.48 30.85 -31.01
C TYR A 280 -5.68 29.32 -30.94
N THR A 281 -6.63 28.78 -31.70
CA THR A 281 -6.87 27.34 -31.87
C THR A 281 -6.22 26.77 -33.14
N HIS A 282 -5.54 27.59 -33.95
CA HIS A 282 -4.93 27.10 -35.19
C HIS A 282 -3.76 26.17 -34.91
N THR A 283 -3.77 25.01 -35.56
CA THR A 283 -2.84 23.88 -35.38
C THR A 283 -2.29 23.32 -36.69
N GLN A 284 -2.74 23.84 -37.83
CA GLN A 284 -2.26 23.54 -39.18
C GLN A 284 -0.81 24.02 -39.44
N SER A 285 -0.40 24.14 -40.70
CA SER A 285 1.01 24.19 -41.10
C SER A 285 1.77 25.42 -40.59
N PRO A 286 2.75 25.26 -39.68
CA PRO A 286 3.56 26.38 -39.21
C PRO A 286 4.38 27.06 -40.32
N ALA A 287 4.49 26.46 -41.52
CA ALA A 287 5.33 26.92 -42.62
C ALA A 287 4.55 27.26 -43.90
N THR A 288 4.93 28.37 -44.55
CA THR A 288 4.46 28.76 -45.89
C THR A 288 5.46 28.44 -47.00
N SER A 289 6.56 27.75 -46.68
CA SER A 289 7.55 27.25 -47.64
C SER A 289 8.17 25.94 -47.13
N SER A 290 8.40 24.99 -48.02
CA SER A 290 8.88 23.64 -47.67
C SER A 290 10.26 23.69 -47.01
N GLN A 291 10.32 23.17 -45.77
CA GLN A 291 11.54 22.90 -45.02
C GLN A 291 12.01 21.45 -45.23
N TYR A 292 11.09 20.53 -45.51
CA TYR A 292 11.37 19.13 -45.84
C TYR A 292 10.49 18.60 -46.97
N SER A 293 10.92 17.50 -47.59
CA SER A 293 10.16 16.81 -48.65
C SER A 293 8.89 16.19 -48.10
N GLY A 294 7.76 16.38 -48.78
CA GLY A 294 6.43 15.87 -48.37
C GLY A 294 5.58 16.89 -47.60
N GLN A 295 6.20 17.90 -46.97
CA GLN A 295 5.53 18.87 -46.09
C GLN A 295 4.30 19.54 -46.73
N THR A 296 3.16 19.46 -46.06
CA THR A 296 1.95 20.22 -46.37
C THR A 296 2.15 21.70 -46.02
N LEU A 297 1.72 22.60 -46.92
CA LEU A 297 1.89 24.04 -46.79
C LEU A 297 0.56 24.76 -46.93
N GLY A 298 0.43 25.90 -46.24
CA GLY A 298 -0.67 26.85 -46.34
C GLY A 298 -0.40 28.00 -45.38
N GLY A 299 -0.17 27.62 -44.12
CA GLY A 299 0.13 28.50 -43.01
C GLY A 299 -0.73 28.09 -41.81
N MET A 300 -0.77 28.97 -40.81
CA MET A 300 -1.71 28.87 -39.72
C MET A 300 -3.07 29.44 -40.17
N ASP A 301 -4.00 28.58 -40.60
CA ASP A 301 -5.38 28.97 -40.91
C ASP A 301 -6.50 28.01 -40.47
N ASP A 302 -6.22 26.77 -40.05
CA ASP A 302 -7.21 25.82 -39.49
C ASP A 302 -6.86 25.23 -38.11
N ARG A 303 -7.88 24.74 -37.39
CA ARG A 303 -7.78 23.85 -36.21
C ARG A 303 -8.01 22.40 -36.67
N PHE A 304 -6.94 21.64 -36.87
CA PHE A 304 -7.01 20.23 -37.28
C PHE A 304 -6.74 19.27 -36.12
N ASP A 305 -5.81 19.60 -35.23
CA ASP A 305 -5.49 18.81 -34.04
C ASP A 305 -6.41 19.13 -32.85
N PHE A 306 -6.90 18.08 -32.17
CA PHE A 306 -7.78 18.17 -31.01
C PHE A 306 -7.29 17.30 -29.85
N GLN A 307 -7.74 17.65 -28.64
CA GLN A 307 -7.99 16.74 -27.53
C GLN A 307 -9.40 17.05 -27.01
N LEU A 308 -10.39 16.21 -27.31
CA LEU A 308 -11.69 16.21 -26.66
C LEU A 308 -11.66 15.24 -25.48
N VAL A 309 -12.50 15.42 -24.47
CA VAL A 309 -12.54 14.57 -23.26
C VAL A 309 -13.97 14.15 -22.95
N THR A 310 -14.19 13.07 -22.20
CA THR A 310 -15.51 12.70 -21.70
C THR A 310 -15.94 13.55 -20.49
N GLY A 311 -17.17 13.35 -19.99
CA GLY A 311 -17.72 14.18 -18.91
C GLY A 311 -17.00 13.99 -17.57
N GLU A 312 -16.44 12.81 -17.34
CA GLU A 312 -15.67 12.39 -16.16
C GLU A 312 -14.29 13.09 -16.07
N PHE A 313 -13.88 13.81 -17.11
CA PHE A 313 -12.70 14.68 -17.10
C PHE A 313 -13.08 16.16 -16.84
N LEU A 314 -14.33 16.45 -16.44
CA LEU A 314 -14.88 17.82 -16.35
C LEU A 314 -15.83 18.04 -15.15
N ASP A 315 -15.81 17.16 -14.14
CA ASP A 315 -16.59 17.32 -12.90
C ASP A 315 -15.77 17.90 -11.73
N GLY A 316 -14.43 17.83 -11.80
CA GLY A 316 -13.49 18.35 -10.81
C GLY A 316 -12.89 17.28 -9.88
N GLU A 317 -13.42 16.06 -9.87
CA GLU A 317 -13.06 14.99 -8.94
C GLU A 317 -12.01 14.05 -9.56
N GLY A 318 -11.13 13.46 -8.75
CA GLY A 318 -10.21 12.41 -9.20
C GLY A 318 -9.30 12.81 -10.37
N LEU A 319 -9.60 12.28 -11.57
CA LEU A 319 -8.79 12.40 -12.79
C LEU A 319 -9.35 13.47 -13.75
N ASP A 320 -9.38 14.73 -13.32
CA ASP A 320 -9.98 15.87 -14.05
C ASP A 320 -9.04 16.56 -15.07
N TYR A 321 -9.57 17.33 -16.03
CA TYR A 321 -8.77 18.21 -16.90
C TYR A 321 -8.47 19.55 -16.23
N ILE A 322 -7.19 19.90 -16.03
CA ILE A 322 -6.80 21.13 -15.35
C ILE A 322 -7.28 22.36 -16.16
N PRO A 323 -8.22 23.18 -15.64
CA PRO A 323 -8.89 24.19 -16.45
C PRO A 323 -7.95 25.27 -16.99
N GLY A 324 -7.97 25.46 -18.31
CA GLY A 324 -7.14 26.45 -19.01
C GLY A 324 -5.72 25.96 -19.35
N SER A 325 -5.43 24.68 -19.17
CA SER A 325 -4.16 24.08 -19.61
C SER A 325 -4.10 23.81 -21.12
N TYR A 326 -5.24 23.52 -21.77
CA TYR A 326 -5.29 23.19 -23.21
C TYR A 326 -4.76 24.34 -24.07
N ARG A 327 -3.81 24.03 -24.97
CA ARG A 327 -3.18 25.00 -25.88
C ARG A 327 -2.57 24.34 -27.12
N ALA A 328 -2.51 25.11 -28.21
CA ALA A 328 -1.66 24.80 -29.36
C ALA A 328 -0.24 25.33 -29.09
N PHE A 329 0.74 24.44 -28.91
CA PHE A 329 2.07 24.82 -28.47
C PHE A 329 2.78 25.73 -29.46
N GLY A 330 3.30 26.85 -28.96
CA GLY A 330 3.88 27.91 -29.80
C GLY A 330 2.87 28.86 -30.45
N ASN A 331 1.55 28.66 -30.26
CA ASN A 331 0.50 29.56 -30.73
C ASN A 331 -0.24 30.21 -29.53
N ASP A 332 0.08 31.47 -29.24
CA ASP A 332 -0.61 32.31 -28.25
C ASP A 332 -1.75 33.16 -28.85
N GLY A 333 -2.13 32.89 -30.11
CA GLY A 333 -3.05 33.71 -30.87
C GLY A 333 -2.50 35.05 -31.33
N THR A 334 -1.18 35.32 -31.28
CA THR A 334 -0.60 36.58 -31.80
C THR A 334 -0.01 36.48 -33.20
N HIS A 335 0.11 35.28 -33.77
CA HIS A 335 0.57 35.11 -35.15
C HIS A 335 -0.28 35.92 -36.14
N ALA A 336 0.34 36.34 -37.25
CA ALA A 336 -0.38 36.90 -38.37
C ALA A 336 -1.39 35.87 -38.88
N CYS A 337 -2.68 36.21 -38.89
CA CYS A 337 -3.69 35.40 -39.54
C CYS A 337 -4.03 36.03 -40.90
N CYS A 338 -4.21 35.26 -41.96
CA CYS A 338 -4.21 33.79 -42.03
C CYS A 338 -3.28 33.33 -43.17
N ASN A 339 -3.10 32.03 -43.41
CA ASN A 339 -2.17 31.52 -44.44
C ASN A 339 -0.73 32.11 -44.27
N SER A 340 -0.24 32.13 -43.02
CA SER A 340 1.04 32.77 -42.63
C SER A 340 1.83 31.90 -41.62
N PRO A 341 3.17 32.00 -41.55
CA PRO A 341 3.98 31.13 -40.72
C PRO A 341 3.94 31.50 -39.22
N ILE A 342 4.14 30.50 -38.36
CA ILE A 342 4.04 30.62 -36.89
C ILE A 342 5.11 31.55 -36.27
N THR A 343 6.16 31.91 -37.02
CA THR A 343 7.29 32.77 -36.58
C THR A 343 6.91 34.18 -36.16
N SER A 344 5.64 34.58 -36.32
CA SER A 344 5.07 35.84 -35.84
C SER A 344 4.39 35.74 -34.46
N SER A 345 4.26 34.53 -33.90
CA SER A 345 3.70 34.24 -32.58
C SER A 345 4.63 34.69 -31.44
N GLY A 346 4.05 35.03 -30.29
CA GLY A 346 4.75 35.21 -29.02
C GLY A 346 4.81 33.95 -28.16
N GLY A 347 4.08 32.89 -28.53
CA GLY A 347 3.87 31.68 -27.73
C GLY A 347 5.09 30.77 -27.53
N ALA A 348 6.22 31.03 -28.20
CA ALA A 348 7.49 30.36 -27.92
C ALA A 348 8.69 31.22 -28.36
N SER A 349 9.90 30.80 -27.98
CA SER A 349 11.13 31.48 -28.44
C SER A 349 11.30 31.37 -29.97
N PRO A 350 11.93 32.34 -30.65
CA PRO A 350 12.15 32.26 -32.10
C PRO A 350 12.91 31.01 -32.57
N ALA A 351 13.73 30.39 -31.73
CA ALA A 351 14.38 29.13 -32.06
C ALA A 351 13.38 27.95 -32.11
N VAL A 352 12.45 27.90 -31.15
CA VAL A 352 11.38 26.89 -31.09
C VAL A 352 10.36 27.11 -32.20
N LEU A 353 9.97 28.36 -32.49
CA LEU A 353 9.06 28.69 -33.60
C LEU A 353 9.64 28.30 -34.97
N ASN A 354 10.96 28.46 -35.16
CA ASN A 354 11.63 27.95 -36.35
C ASN A 354 11.72 26.41 -36.36
N ALA A 355 11.97 25.77 -35.21
CA ALA A 355 12.00 24.32 -35.10
C ALA A 355 10.65 23.70 -35.49
N LEU A 356 9.53 24.23 -35.00
CA LEU A 356 8.16 23.81 -35.34
C LEU A 356 7.94 23.76 -36.87
N MET A 357 8.35 24.81 -37.62
CA MET A 357 8.30 24.83 -39.10
C MET A 357 9.11 23.73 -39.78
N THR A 358 10.18 23.25 -39.15
CA THR A 358 11.13 22.28 -39.73
C THR A 358 10.85 20.83 -39.34
N VAL A 359 10.08 20.59 -38.29
CA VAL A 359 9.82 19.24 -37.77
C VAL A 359 8.44 18.69 -38.16
N SER A 360 7.45 19.55 -38.39
CA SER A 360 6.08 19.15 -38.78
C SER A 360 5.38 20.20 -39.67
N ASP A 361 4.29 19.77 -40.29
CA ASP A 361 3.23 20.53 -40.97
C ASP A 361 2.00 20.74 -40.06
N HIS A 362 2.16 20.54 -38.75
CA HIS A 362 1.17 20.80 -37.69
C HIS A 362 1.85 21.41 -36.44
N LEU A 363 1.05 21.82 -35.45
CA LEU A 363 1.48 22.19 -34.09
C LEU A 363 1.04 21.14 -33.05
N PRO A 364 1.83 20.88 -31.99
CA PRO A 364 1.41 20.03 -30.88
C PRO A 364 0.24 20.66 -30.12
N VAL A 365 -0.78 19.88 -29.78
CA VAL A 365 -1.82 20.28 -28.81
C VAL A 365 -1.49 19.67 -27.46
N VAL A 366 -1.29 20.52 -26.47
CA VAL A 366 -0.91 20.15 -25.09
C VAL A 366 -2.06 20.43 -24.15
N ALA A 367 -2.35 19.51 -23.23
CA ALA A 367 -3.22 19.72 -22.08
C ALA A 367 -2.58 19.09 -20.83
N ASP A 368 -2.89 19.63 -19.66
CA ASP A 368 -2.43 19.14 -18.37
C ASP A 368 -3.66 18.63 -17.58
N TYR A 369 -3.51 17.51 -16.87
CA TYR A 369 -4.59 16.78 -16.18
C TYR A 369 -4.23 16.51 -14.72
N GLN A 370 -5.24 16.51 -13.85
CA GLN A 370 -5.20 16.16 -12.45
C GLN A 370 -5.01 14.64 -12.29
N LEU A 371 -4.50 14.19 -11.15
CA LEU A 371 -4.58 12.80 -10.70
C LEU A 371 -5.41 12.69 -9.43
N PRO A 372 -6.02 11.53 -9.13
CA PRO A 372 -6.67 11.33 -7.83
C PRO A 372 -5.76 11.60 -6.64
N ALA A 373 -6.36 11.82 -5.48
CA ALA A 373 -5.61 12.00 -4.23
C ALA A 373 -4.82 10.72 -3.86
N VAL A 374 -3.77 10.87 -3.04
CA VAL A 374 -3.05 9.74 -2.44
C VAL A 374 -3.08 9.90 -0.93
N MET A 375 -3.79 9.02 -0.21
CA MET A 375 -3.87 9.09 1.24
C MET A 375 -2.60 8.54 1.90
N ASP A 376 -2.09 9.28 2.89
CA ASP A 376 -1.19 8.81 3.93
C ASP A 376 -1.81 9.10 5.30
N VAL A 377 -1.57 8.19 6.25
CA VAL A 377 -2.11 8.28 7.62
C VAL A 377 -1.02 7.85 8.59
N THR A 378 -0.71 8.75 9.54
CA THR A 378 0.23 8.47 10.63
C THR A 378 -0.44 8.73 11.98
N LEU A 379 -0.18 7.84 12.94
CA LEU A 379 -0.73 7.92 14.29
C LEU A 379 0.35 8.35 15.30
N GLY A 380 -0.03 9.15 16.28
CA GLY A 380 0.78 9.41 17.47
C GLY A 380 1.09 8.14 18.27
N SER A 381 2.17 8.18 19.06
CA SER A 381 2.62 7.03 19.86
C SER A 381 1.60 6.65 20.94
N VAL A 382 1.06 5.44 20.87
CA VAL A 382 0.16 4.88 21.89
C VAL A 382 0.97 4.53 23.15
N PRO A 383 0.63 5.04 24.35
CA PRO A 383 1.27 4.63 25.59
C PRO A 383 0.82 3.21 26.00
N SER A 384 1.76 2.35 26.41
CA SER A 384 1.44 0.96 26.77
C SER A 384 0.81 0.80 28.16
N MET A 385 1.13 1.71 29.09
CA MET A 385 0.58 1.76 30.46
C MET A 385 0.01 3.16 30.72
N ILE A 386 -1.19 3.25 31.28
CA ILE A 386 -1.92 4.49 31.49
C ILE A 386 -2.68 4.44 32.83
N SER A 387 -2.48 5.42 33.71
CA SER A 387 -3.20 5.50 34.99
C SER A 387 -4.72 5.65 34.80
N VAL A 388 -5.51 5.07 35.71
CA VAL A 388 -6.99 5.11 35.62
C VAL A 388 -7.50 6.55 35.58
N GLY A 389 -8.37 6.85 34.61
CA GLY A 389 -8.97 8.17 34.40
C GLY A 389 -8.08 9.21 33.72
N ALA A 390 -6.86 8.86 33.29
CA ALA A 390 -5.98 9.80 32.59
C ALA A 390 -6.54 10.21 31.21
N PRO A 391 -6.61 11.52 30.88
CA PRO A 391 -7.16 12.00 29.61
C PRO A 391 -6.11 11.89 28.48
N ILE A 392 -6.02 10.74 27.83
CA ILE A 392 -5.06 10.49 26.74
C ILE A 392 -5.72 10.65 25.37
N ALA A 393 -5.16 11.57 24.58
CA ALA A 393 -5.49 11.76 23.17
C ALA A 393 -4.39 11.16 22.28
N LEU A 394 -4.79 10.59 21.15
CA LEU A 394 -3.91 10.18 20.07
C LEU A 394 -4.14 11.09 18.87
N ASP A 395 -3.06 11.71 18.38
CA ASP A 395 -3.09 12.50 17.16
C ASP A 395 -3.19 11.56 15.94
N VAL A 396 -4.22 11.73 15.13
CA VAL A 396 -4.37 11.09 13.81
C VAL A 396 -4.02 12.13 12.75
N MET A 397 -2.90 11.94 12.06
CA MET A 397 -2.40 12.86 11.04
C MET A 397 -2.70 12.28 9.65
N VAL A 398 -3.59 12.93 8.90
CA VAL A 398 -3.99 12.52 7.55
C VAL A 398 -3.44 13.52 6.54
N GLN A 399 -2.81 13.03 5.47
CA GLN A 399 -2.21 13.87 4.43
C GLN A 399 -2.52 13.35 3.02
N ASN A 400 -2.75 14.28 2.09
CA ASN A 400 -2.67 14.02 0.66
C ASN A 400 -1.19 14.12 0.20
N ILE A 401 -0.59 12.98 -0.13
CA ILE A 401 0.84 12.85 -0.47
C ILE A 401 1.12 12.76 -1.98
N ALA A 402 0.15 13.08 -2.84
CA ALA A 402 0.36 13.11 -4.28
C ALA A 402 1.54 14.05 -4.66
N ASP A 403 2.53 13.55 -5.42
CA ASP A 403 3.81 14.23 -5.67
C ASP A 403 3.71 15.36 -6.73
N VAL A 404 2.87 16.37 -6.49
CA VAL A 404 2.49 17.38 -7.48
C VAL A 404 3.45 18.59 -7.52
N LEU A 405 3.47 19.34 -8.63
CA LEU A 405 4.17 20.63 -8.71
C LEU A 405 3.35 21.82 -8.16
N VAL A 406 2.02 21.69 -8.17
CA VAL A 406 1.02 22.67 -7.73
C VAL A 406 -0.16 21.91 -7.12
N SER A 407 -0.90 22.50 -6.17
CA SER A 407 -1.94 21.76 -5.43
C SER A 407 -2.98 21.13 -6.36
N ASN A 408 -3.46 21.86 -7.36
CA ASN A 408 -4.39 21.38 -8.41
C ASN A 408 -3.74 20.46 -9.46
N GLY A 409 -2.60 19.85 -9.14
CA GLY A 409 -2.04 18.72 -9.89
C GLY A 409 -2.63 17.39 -9.43
N ALA A 410 -3.25 17.36 -8.25
CA ALA A 410 -4.01 16.24 -7.77
C ALA A 410 -5.29 16.74 -7.10
N ASP A 411 -6.28 15.84 -7.06
CA ASP A 411 -7.55 15.99 -6.38
C ASP A 411 -7.38 16.30 -4.89
N GLU A 412 -8.38 16.92 -4.27
CA GLU A 412 -8.47 17.00 -2.82
C GLU A 412 -8.75 15.64 -2.19
N LEU A 413 -8.19 15.39 -1.01
CA LEU A 413 -8.48 14.20 -0.23
C LEU A 413 -9.58 14.52 0.77
N ASP A 414 -10.83 14.20 0.44
CA ASP A 414 -11.92 14.11 1.41
C ASP A 414 -11.85 12.75 2.12
N TYR A 415 -11.94 12.75 3.46
CA TYR A 415 -11.86 11.54 4.26
C TYR A 415 -12.73 11.61 5.52
N THR A 416 -13.04 10.43 6.05
CA THR A 416 -13.71 10.22 7.34
C THR A 416 -12.80 9.41 8.27
N ILE A 417 -12.67 9.85 9.53
CA ILE A 417 -12.01 9.09 10.60
C ILE A 417 -13.10 8.47 11.49
N THR A 418 -13.14 7.15 11.60
CA THR A 418 -14.02 6.41 12.51
C THR A 418 -13.20 5.58 13.52
N VAL A 419 -13.81 5.24 14.66
CA VAL A 419 -13.17 4.42 15.70
C VAL A 419 -14.14 3.40 16.28
N SER A 420 -13.61 2.28 16.78
CA SER A 420 -14.36 1.25 17.52
C SER A 420 -13.56 0.70 18.71
N GLY A 421 -14.19 -0.17 19.51
CA GLY A 421 -13.63 -0.68 20.77
C GLY A 421 -13.62 0.40 21.86
N ALA A 422 -12.59 0.41 22.70
CA ALA A 422 -12.40 1.36 23.79
C ALA A 422 -11.90 2.75 23.34
N LEU A 423 -12.18 3.16 22.10
CA LEU A 423 -11.83 4.46 21.53
C LEU A 423 -13.05 5.39 21.45
N THR A 424 -12.81 6.69 21.59
CA THR A 424 -13.82 7.74 21.38
C THR A 424 -13.29 8.88 20.52
N GLY A 425 -14.17 9.76 20.03
CA GLY A 425 -13.79 10.93 19.21
C GLY A 425 -13.78 10.72 17.69
N GLY A 426 -14.11 9.52 17.20
CA GLY A 426 -14.35 9.29 15.77
C GLY A 426 -15.66 9.90 15.25
N GLY A 427 -15.90 9.76 13.94
CA GLY A 427 -16.96 10.46 13.21
C GLY A 427 -16.52 11.83 12.68
N LEU A 428 -15.20 12.05 12.54
CA LEU A 428 -14.62 13.28 12.00
C LEU A 428 -14.59 13.20 10.47
N MET A 429 -14.84 14.33 9.80
CA MET A 429 -14.79 14.49 8.35
C MET A 429 -14.03 15.78 8.03
N ASP A 430 -13.09 15.72 7.09
CA ASP A 430 -12.20 16.84 6.74
C ASP A 430 -11.56 16.65 5.36
N THR A 431 -10.94 17.70 4.82
CA THR A 431 -10.40 17.78 3.46
C THR A 431 -8.90 18.15 3.48
N ALA A 432 -8.05 17.39 2.78
CA ALA A 432 -6.61 17.64 2.68
C ALA A 432 -6.17 17.89 1.22
N PHE A 433 -5.75 19.11 0.93
CA PHE A 433 -5.20 19.48 -0.39
C PHE A 433 -3.74 19.00 -0.54
N ALA A 434 -3.37 18.57 -1.75
CA ALA A 434 -1.98 18.25 -2.07
C ALA A 434 -1.06 19.48 -1.84
N LEU A 435 0.13 19.22 -1.30
CA LEU A 435 1.09 20.22 -0.75
C LEU A 435 0.62 20.99 0.50
N GLY A 436 -0.55 20.70 1.08
CA GLY A 436 -1.04 21.35 2.31
C GLY A 436 -0.29 20.95 3.58
N GLY A 437 0.30 19.74 3.61
CA GLY A 437 0.79 19.09 4.81
C GLY A 437 -0.27 18.18 5.43
N ALA A 438 0.00 17.62 6.61
CA ALA A 438 -0.94 16.76 7.32
C ALA A 438 -1.94 17.57 8.16
N ASN A 439 -3.22 17.25 8.05
CA ASN A 439 -4.25 17.70 8.97
C ASN A 439 -4.19 16.83 10.23
N THR A 440 -4.15 17.44 11.42
CA THR A 440 -4.07 16.72 12.70
C THR A 440 -5.42 16.70 13.40
N HIS A 441 -5.95 15.49 13.60
CA HIS A 441 -7.17 15.18 14.34
C HIS A 441 -6.85 14.48 15.65
N GLN A 442 -7.82 14.38 16.57
CA GLN A 442 -7.63 13.69 17.85
C GLN A 442 -8.73 12.68 18.15
N VAL A 443 -8.32 11.45 18.45
CA VAL A 443 -9.16 10.40 19.05
C VAL A 443 -8.68 10.16 20.49
N PHE A 444 -9.51 9.58 21.35
CA PHE A 444 -9.24 9.46 22.78
C PHE A 444 -9.34 8.00 23.24
N LEU A 445 -8.40 7.61 24.10
CA LEU A 445 -8.39 6.30 24.75
C LEU A 445 -9.36 6.30 25.93
N ASP A 446 -10.21 5.29 26.05
CA ASP A 446 -10.95 5.06 27.29
C ASP A 446 -10.00 4.56 28.39
N THR A 447 -9.96 5.32 29.48
CA THR A 447 -9.18 5.05 30.69
C THR A 447 -10.07 4.95 31.92
N SER A 448 -11.40 4.93 31.75
CA SER A 448 -12.38 5.03 32.85
C SER A 448 -12.42 3.81 33.79
N MET A 449 -11.94 2.66 33.34
CA MET A 449 -11.84 1.42 34.11
C MET A 449 -10.50 0.73 33.82
N ALA A 450 -9.91 0.12 34.84
CA ALA A 450 -8.68 -0.65 34.71
C ALA A 450 -8.80 -1.89 33.78
N GLY A 451 -7.67 -2.55 33.55
CA GLY A 451 -7.50 -3.70 32.67
C GLY A 451 -6.99 -3.32 31.28
N PHE A 452 -6.64 -4.33 30.48
CA PHE A 452 -6.27 -4.15 29.08
C PHE A 452 -7.43 -3.56 28.27
N LYS A 453 -7.10 -2.75 27.26
CA LYS A 453 -8.02 -2.10 26.33
C LYS A 453 -7.46 -2.15 24.91
N SER A 454 -8.37 -2.22 23.96
CA SER A 454 -8.08 -2.16 22.53
C SER A 454 -9.13 -1.34 21.78
N GLY A 455 -8.77 -0.89 20.59
CA GLY A 455 -9.70 -0.29 19.65
C GLY A 455 -9.11 -0.22 18.25
N LEU A 456 -9.95 0.10 17.27
CA LEU A 456 -9.54 0.26 15.88
C LEU A 456 -9.66 1.74 15.48
N VAL A 457 -8.59 2.32 14.93
CA VAL A 457 -8.68 3.58 14.18
C VAL A 457 -8.81 3.25 12.71
N THR A 458 -9.84 3.79 12.06
CA THR A 458 -10.11 3.61 10.63
C THR A 458 -10.18 4.97 9.95
N VAL A 459 -9.42 5.16 8.88
CA VAL A 459 -9.53 6.33 8.00
C VAL A 459 -9.93 5.85 6.61
N SER A 460 -11.00 6.41 6.07
CA SER A 460 -11.52 6.08 4.74
C SER A 460 -11.65 7.34 3.90
N ALA A 461 -11.02 7.36 2.73
CA ALA A 461 -11.20 8.42 1.75
C ALA A 461 -12.54 8.28 1.03
N SER A 462 -13.10 9.40 0.56
CA SER A 462 -14.29 9.45 -0.29
C SER A 462 -14.05 10.03 -1.69
N SER A 463 -12.90 10.67 -1.93
CA SER A 463 -12.51 11.20 -3.24
C SER A 463 -12.41 10.13 -4.34
N GLN A 464 -12.75 10.51 -5.58
CA GLN A 464 -12.83 9.59 -6.71
C GLN A 464 -11.47 8.97 -7.08
N GLY A 465 -11.34 7.65 -6.93
CA GLY A 465 -10.14 6.90 -7.32
C GLY A 465 -8.91 7.15 -6.45
N ALA A 466 -9.09 7.66 -5.24
CA ALA A 466 -7.99 7.95 -4.32
C ALA A 466 -7.15 6.70 -4.00
N ALA A 467 -5.82 6.81 -4.15
CA ALA A 467 -4.92 5.74 -3.75
C ALA A 467 -4.84 5.62 -2.22
N ASN A 468 -4.70 4.40 -1.72
CA ASN A 468 -4.76 4.04 -0.29
C ASN A 468 -6.09 4.43 0.40
N ALA A 469 -7.23 4.40 -0.31
CA ALA A 469 -8.52 4.88 0.18
C ALA A 469 -9.06 4.28 1.49
N LEU A 470 -8.46 3.21 2.03
CA LEU A 470 -8.76 2.67 3.35
C LEU A 470 -7.46 2.39 4.11
N TRP A 471 -7.38 2.92 5.34
CA TRP A 471 -6.32 2.64 6.31
C TRP A 471 -6.95 2.23 7.63
N THR A 472 -6.42 1.19 8.27
CA THR A 472 -6.86 0.71 9.58
C THR A 472 -5.65 0.37 10.44
N LEU A 473 -5.74 0.67 11.74
CA LEU A 473 -4.71 0.32 12.72
C LEU A 473 -5.34 -0.04 14.08
N PRO A 474 -5.17 -1.28 14.58
CA PRO A 474 -5.52 -1.61 15.95
C PRO A 474 -4.54 -0.93 16.93
N VAL A 475 -5.07 -0.41 18.03
CA VAL A 475 -4.32 0.29 19.07
C VAL A 475 -4.66 -0.29 20.43
N ASN A 476 -3.63 -0.53 21.25
CA ASN A 476 -3.70 -1.32 22.47
C ASN A 476 -3.01 -0.60 23.64
N TRP A 477 -3.61 -0.64 24.83
CA TRP A 477 -3.07 -0.04 26.05
C TRP A 477 -3.56 -0.77 27.30
N SER A 478 -2.76 -0.81 28.37
CA SER A 478 -3.26 -1.16 29.71
C SER A 478 -3.73 0.10 30.44
N VAL A 479 -4.88 0.00 31.09
CA VAL A 479 -5.37 1.00 32.05
C VAL A 479 -5.16 0.45 33.45
N GLY A 480 -4.44 1.19 34.29
CA GLY A 480 -4.01 0.71 35.59
C GLY A 480 -3.01 -0.44 35.52
N GLY A 481 -2.61 -0.92 36.71
CA GLY A 481 -1.38 -1.66 36.90
C GLY A 481 -1.33 -3.10 36.42
N GLY A 482 -0.08 -3.50 36.16
CA GLY A 482 0.31 -4.86 35.87
C GLY A 482 1.51 -4.95 34.93
N THR A 483 2.35 -5.95 35.14
CA THR A 483 3.26 -6.40 34.08
C THR A 483 2.48 -7.35 33.17
N ALA A 484 2.54 -7.14 31.85
CA ALA A 484 1.95 -8.08 30.91
C ALA A 484 2.67 -9.44 31.00
N VAL A 485 1.95 -10.50 31.41
CA VAL A 485 2.48 -11.87 31.54
C VAL A 485 1.89 -12.72 30.42
N PHE A 486 2.77 -13.45 29.72
CA PHE A 486 2.35 -14.46 28.75
C PHE A 486 1.99 -15.76 29.47
N THR A 487 0.77 -16.25 29.27
CA THR A 487 0.22 -17.43 29.99
C THR A 487 -0.93 -18.05 29.19
N GLN A 488 -1.32 -19.27 29.52
CA GLN A 488 -2.58 -19.85 29.05
C GLN A 488 -3.78 -19.01 29.55
N VAL A 489 -4.60 -18.54 28.61
CA VAL A 489 -5.81 -17.76 28.86
C VAL A 489 -7.08 -18.60 28.69
N ALA A 490 -7.06 -19.59 27.80
CA ALA A 490 -8.16 -20.53 27.60
C ALA A 490 -7.66 -21.90 27.08
N GLY A 491 -8.55 -22.88 26.98
CA GLY A 491 -8.24 -24.15 26.32
C GLY A 491 -9.25 -25.27 26.56
N ASP A 492 -9.12 -26.35 25.79
CA ASP A 492 -9.90 -27.58 25.91
C ASP A 492 -8.96 -28.78 25.71
N ASP A 493 -8.71 -29.51 26.80
CA ASP A 493 -8.03 -30.81 26.87
C ASP A 493 -9.04 -31.98 26.89
N PHE A 494 -10.32 -31.68 26.67
CA PHE A 494 -11.47 -32.59 26.70
C PHE A 494 -11.75 -33.28 28.05
N ASP A 495 -10.98 -32.98 29.11
CA ASP A 495 -11.16 -33.49 30.47
C ASP A 495 -11.47 -32.37 31.49
N ALA A 496 -10.91 -31.17 31.33
CA ALA A 496 -11.04 -30.02 32.25
C ALA A 496 -10.83 -28.62 31.56
N PRO A 497 -11.70 -28.20 30.62
CA PRO A 497 -11.51 -26.97 29.82
C PRO A 497 -11.44 -25.67 30.63
N GLN A 498 -10.56 -24.76 30.20
CA GLN A 498 -10.37 -23.41 30.73
C GLN A 498 -11.10 -22.38 29.84
N ASN A 499 -11.95 -21.55 30.45
CA ASN A 499 -12.67 -20.44 29.81
C ASN A 499 -13.51 -20.80 28.55
N LEU A 500 -13.88 -22.08 28.39
CA LEU A 500 -14.77 -22.53 27.33
C LEU A 500 -16.22 -22.06 27.59
N ILE A 501 -16.72 -21.17 26.72
CA ILE A 501 -18.10 -20.66 26.70
C ILE A 501 -19.04 -21.70 26.09
N SER A 502 -18.65 -22.28 24.95
CA SER A 502 -19.43 -23.31 24.27
C SER A 502 -18.56 -24.24 23.43
N PHE A 503 -19.00 -25.50 23.30
CA PHE A 503 -18.49 -26.47 22.32
C PHE A 503 -19.69 -27.09 21.59
N SER A 504 -19.55 -27.33 20.28
CA SER A 504 -20.54 -28.03 19.47
C SER A 504 -19.89 -28.78 18.31
N GLN A 505 -20.53 -29.87 17.84
CA GLN A 505 -20.07 -30.64 16.68
C GLN A 505 -21.24 -31.10 15.79
N SER A 506 -20.95 -31.29 14.50
CA SER A 506 -21.85 -31.80 13.48
C SER A 506 -21.11 -32.83 12.60
N PRO A 507 -21.56 -34.09 12.48
CA PRO A 507 -22.70 -34.67 13.20
C PRO A 507 -22.51 -34.70 14.73
N ALA A 508 -23.61 -34.55 15.47
CA ALA A 508 -23.62 -34.70 16.92
C ALA A 508 -23.36 -36.16 17.32
N VAL A 509 -22.73 -36.41 18.48
CA VAL A 509 -22.36 -37.77 18.94
C VAL A 509 -23.55 -38.74 18.94
N ASP A 510 -24.69 -38.33 19.50
CA ASP A 510 -25.92 -39.16 19.57
C ASP A 510 -26.76 -39.16 18.26
N SER A 511 -26.24 -38.63 17.15
CA SER A 511 -26.98 -38.56 15.87
C SER A 511 -27.25 -39.91 15.22
N GLY A 512 -26.44 -40.93 15.54
CA GLY A 512 -26.41 -42.19 14.81
C GLY A 512 -25.73 -42.09 13.43
N ALA A 513 -24.99 -41.00 13.15
CA ALA A 513 -24.23 -40.85 11.91
C ALA A 513 -23.15 -41.93 11.76
N TYR A 514 -22.51 -42.37 12.85
CA TYR A 514 -21.45 -43.38 12.86
C TYR A 514 -21.90 -44.53 13.77
N ASP A 515 -22.07 -45.73 13.20
CA ASP A 515 -22.77 -46.85 13.89
C ASP A 515 -21.94 -48.13 14.04
N ASN A 516 -20.72 -48.15 13.49
CA ASN A 516 -19.83 -49.30 13.48
C ASN A 516 -18.37 -48.92 13.79
N VAL A 517 -17.49 -49.93 13.87
CA VAL A 517 -16.13 -49.77 14.42
C VAL A 517 -15.11 -49.13 13.48
N ASN A 518 -15.46 -48.83 12.22
CA ASN A 518 -14.54 -48.27 11.24
C ASN A 518 -14.87 -46.81 10.89
N GLU A 519 -15.58 -46.10 11.78
CA GLU A 519 -16.15 -44.77 11.57
C GLU A 519 -16.16 -44.01 12.89
N GLY A 520 -15.95 -42.69 12.88
CA GLY A 520 -16.12 -41.88 14.07
C GLY A 520 -15.75 -40.41 13.93
N TYR A 521 -16.48 -39.56 14.67
CA TYR A 521 -16.21 -38.13 14.78
C TYR A 521 -16.61 -37.61 16.17
N GLY A 522 -15.64 -37.18 16.97
CA GLY A 522 -15.89 -36.62 18.31
C GLY A 522 -14.81 -36.97 19.32
N VAL A 523 -15.12 -36.77 20.61
CA VAL A 523 -14.23 -37.07 21.73
C VAL A 523 -14.28 -38.56 22.10
N PHE A 524 -13.10 -39.18 22.24
CA PHE A 524 -12.89 -40.56 22.66
C PHE A 524 -11.99 -40.61 23.90
N GLN A 525 -12.19 -41.61 24.77
CA GLN A 525 -11.39 -41.80 25.99
C GLN A 525 -11.37 -43.27 26.41
N VAL A 526 -10.22 -43.77 26.88
CA VAL A 526 -10.04 -45.16 27.30
C VAL A 526 -10.82 -45.46 28.58
N GLY A 527 -11.68 -46.47 28.56
CA GLY A 527 -12.44 -46.89 29.76
C GLY A 527 -13.74 -46.13 30.01
N SER A 528 -14.05 -45.11 29.21
CA SER A 528 -15.34 -44.38 29.19
C SER A 528 -16.56 -45.30 29.02
N GLY A 529 -16.38 -46.43 28.33
CA GLY A 529 -17.42 -47.40 28.02
C GLY A 529 -17.99 -47.29 26.60
N ALA A 530 -17.66 -46.20 25.87
CA ALA A 530 -17.88 -46.11 24.43
C ALA A 530 -16.85 -46.99 23.69
N PRO A 531 -17.21 -47.58 22.53
CA PRO A 531 -16.22 -48.22 21.66
C PRO A 531 -15.37 -47.15 20.97
N ILE A 532 -14.05 -47.29 21.03
CA ILE A 532 -13.13 -46.47 20.22
C ILE A 532 -13.02 -47.13 18.83
N PRO A 533 -13.20 -46.39 17.72
CA PRO A 533 -13.03 -46.90 16.37
C PRO A 533 -11.63 -47.47 16.11
N SER A 534 -11.54 -48.40 15.15
CA SER A 534 -10.38 -49.26 14.90
C SER A 534 -9.10 -48.47 14.68
N HIS A 535 -9.02 -47.64 13.63
CA HIS A 535 -7.77 -46.93 13.29
C HIS A 535 -7.49 -45.70 14.18
N LEU A 536 -8.46 -45.28 15.00
CA LEU A 536 -8.22 -44.32 16.08
C LEU A 536 -7.50 -44.94 17.29
N ARG A 537 -7.34 -46.27 17.32
CA ARG A 537 -6.82 -47.04 18.46
C ARG A 537 -5.73 -48.01 18.01
N ASP A 538 -4.48 -47.73 18.37
CA ASP A 538 -3.45 -48.74 18.36
C ASP A 538 -3.62 -49.69 19.55
N ASN A 539 -3.70 -51.00 19.27
CA ASN A 539 -3.70 -52.05 20.28
C ASN A 539 -2.69 -53.18 19.95
N SER A 540 -1.70 -52.89 19.11
CA SER A 540 -0.65 -53.82 18.63
C SER A 540 0.11 -54.54 19.74
N LEU A 541 0.29 -53.88 20.90
CA LEU A 541 0.92 -54.47 22.10
C LEU A 541 0.12 -55.63 22.73
N ASN A 542 -1.18 -55.76 22.44
CA ASN A 542 -2.07 -56.73 23.06
C ASN A 542 -2.68 -57.74 22.07
N GLU A 543 -3.04 -57.31 20.87
CA GLU A 543 -3.70 -58.12 19.83
C GLU A 543 -3.10 -57.83 18.44
N PRO A 544 -3.23 -58.71 17.44
CA PRO A 544 -2.70 -58.48 16.10
C PRO A 544 -3.35 -57.26 15.42
N ASP A 545 -2.55 -56.23 15.18
CA ASP A 545 -2.99 -54.94 14.65
C ASP A 545 -2.16 -54.53 13.41
N SER A 546 -2.69 -53.60 12.62
CA SER A 546 -2.02 -53.05 11.44
C SER A 546 -2.21 -51.55 11.19
N LEU A 547 -3.20 -50.91 11.78
CA LEU A 547 -3.55 -49.50 11.55
C LEU A 547 -4.13 -48.91 12.84
N GLY A 548 -3.45 -47.93 13.44
CA GLY A 548 -3.85 -47.31 14.69
C GLY A 548 -2.96 -46.11 15.03
N ILE A 549 -3.55 -45.00 15.45
CA ILE A 549 -2.78 -43.84 15.95
C ILE A 549 -2.54 -43.93 17.46
N VAL A 550 -3.61 -43.88 18.26
CA VAL A 550 -3.46 -43.66 19.71
C VAL A 550 -3.15 -44.97 20.42
N ASP A 551 -1.96 -45.07 21.01
CA ASP A 551 -1.59 -46.14 21.95
C ASP A 551 -2.44 -46.04 23.22
N VAL A 552 -3.54 -46.79 23.24
CA VAL A 552 -4.46 -46.86 24.40
C VAL A 552 -3.87 -47.60 25.61
N THR A 553 -2.61 -48.02 25.56
CA THR A 553 -1.87 -48.53 26.72
C THR A 553 -1.12 -47.42 27.47
N THR A 554 -0.90 -46.27 26.84
CA THR A 554 -0.22 -45.11 27.43
C THR A 554 -1.07 -43.83 27.49
N LYS A 555 -1.93 -43.53 26.51
CA LYS A 555 -2.93 -42.45 26.60
C LYS A 555 -4.23 -42.96 27.26
N SER A 556 -4.84 -42.14 28.13
CA SER A 556 -5.97 -42.55 28.99
C SER A 556 -6.94 -41.42 29.37
N ASP A 557 -6.42 -40.21 29.46
CA ASP A 557 -7.00 -38.92 29.09
C ASP A 557 -7.76 -38.95 27.75
N ALA A 558 -8.64 -37.99 27.55
CA ALA A 558 -9.46 -37.85 26.34
C ALA A 558 -8.66 -37.36 25.11
N TRP A 559 -9.27 -37.43 23.93
CA TRP A 559 -8.82 -36.79 22.68
C TRP A 559 -9.97 -36.67 21.68
N PHE A 560 -9.85 -35.79 20.69
CA PHE A 560 -10.76 -35.76 19.56
C PHE A 560 -10.23 -36.65 18.43
N GLY A 561 -11.11 -37.44 17.80
CA GLY A 561 -10.75 -38.31 16.68
C GLY A 561 -11.70 -38.21 15.49
N VAL A 562 -11.13 -38.43 14.31
CA VAL A 562 -11.78 -38.42 13.00
C VAL A 562 -11.34 -39.63 12.20
N LEU A 563 -12.31 -40.44 11.75
CA LEU A 563 -12.10 -41.62 10.91
C LEU A 563 -13.32 -41.84 10.02
N ASN A 564 -13.11 -41.99 8.71
CA ASN A 564 -14.14 -42.40 7.73
C ASN A 564 -15.48 -41.65 7.89
N LEU A 565 -15.52 -40.41 7.40
CA LEU A 565 -16.67 -39.52 7.61
C LEU A 565 -17.88 -39.85 6.74
N LYS A 566 -17.74 -40.68 5.70
CA LYS A 566 -18.75 -40.85 4.64
C LYS A 566 -19.38 -42.24 4.63
N ASN A 567 -20.65 -42.30 4.97
CA ASN A 567 -21.44 -43.53 4.96
C ASN A 567 -22.89 -43.24 4.52
N ASP A 568 -23.78 -44.24 4.60
CA ASP A 568 -25.20 -44.09 4.25
C ASP A 568 -25.97 -43.07 5.14
N ASN A 569 -25.44 -42.73 6.32
CA ASN A 569 -26.04 -41.79 7.27
C ASN A 569 -25.45 -40.37 7.17
N ASN A 570 -24.18 -40.23 6.76
CA ASN A 570 -23.48 -38.97 6.47
C ASN A 570 -22.93 -38.95 5.02
N PRO A 571 -23.80 -38.83 4.00
CA PRO A 571 -23.42 -39.09 2.60
C PRO A 571 -22.54 -38.01 1.94
N THR A 572 -22.30 -36.87 2.60
CA THR A 572 -21.35 -35.86 2.12
C THR A 572 -19.90 -36.20 2.47
N GLY A 573 -19.68 -36.92 3.57
CA GLY A 573 -18.35 -37.11 4.16
C GLY A 573 -17.83 -35.87 4.88
N GLU A 574 -18.69 -34.88 5.15
CA GLU A 574 -18.33 -33.63 5.85
C GLU A 574 -18.60 -33.75 7.34
N ALA A 575 -17.73 -33.14 8.16
CA ALA A 575 -17.97 -32.91 9.58
C ALA A 575 -17.34 -31.58 10.04
N SER A 576 -17.84 -31.03 11.14
CA SER A 576 -17.33 -29.79 11.73
C SER A 576 -17.52 -29.71 13.24
N ALA A 577 -16.65 -28.96 13.90
CA ALA A 577 -16.73 -28.64 15.32
C ALA A 577 -16.44 -27.15 15.54
N THR A 578 -16.92 -26.61 16.66
CA THR A 578 -16.74 -25.20 17.01
C THR A 578 -16.63 -25.05 18.52
N TRP A 579 -15.57 -24.38 18.95
CA TRP A 579 -15.31 -23.94 20.32
C TRP A 579 -15.45 -22.42 20.39
N GLN A 580 -15.94 -21.92 21.52
CA GLN A 580 -15.91 -20.49 21.84
C GLN A 580 -15.25 -20.31 23.20
N PHE A 581 -14.21 -19.50 23.26
CA PHE A 581 -13.43 -19.22 24.47
C PHE A 581 -13.57 -17.76 24.89
N ASP A 582 -13.71 -17.53 26.20
CA ASP A 582 -13.54 -16.22 26.81
C ASP A 582 -12.05 -15.90 26.89
N VAL A 583 -11.63 -14.92 26.10
CA VAL A 583 -10.26 -14.40 26.04
C VAL A 583 -10.22 -12.91 26.44
N SER A 584 -11.27 -12.43 27.12
CA SER A 584 -11.43 -11.03 27.47
C SER A 584 -10.24 -10.50 28.30
N GLY A 585 -9.74 -9.32 27.91
CA GLY A 585 -8.55 -8.71 28.52
C GLY A 585 -7.20 -9.34 28.15
N ALA A 586 -7.16 -10.35 27.27
CA ALA A 586 -5.92 -10.90 26.71
C ALA A 586 -5.54 -10.26 25.36
N SER A 587 -4.27 -10.41 24.96
CA SER A 587 -3.76 -9.89 23.69
C SER A 587 -2.52 -10.65 23.20
N GLY A 588 -2.15 -10.48 21.93
CA GLY A 588 -1.01 -11.20 21.33
C GLY A 588 -1.19 -12.72 21.41
N LEU A 589 -2.41 -13.18 21.10
CA LEU A 589 -2.84 -14.55 21.32
C LEU A 589 -2.13 -15.52 20.35
N GLN A 590 -1.88 -16.73 20.82
CA GLN A 590 -1.50 -17.88 19.98
C GLN A 590 -2.35 -19.09 20.35
N VAL A 591 -2.58 -19.98 19.38
CA VAL A 591 -3.24 -21.27 19.60
C VAL A 591 -2.23 -22.37 19.34
N SER A 592 -2.06 -23.26 20.30
CA SER A 592 -1.37 -24.53 20.15
C SER A 592 -2.39 -25.66 20.15
N ILE A 593 -2.19 -26.67 19.31
CA ILE A 593 -2.97 -27.91 19.27
C ILE A 593 -2.00 -29.08 19.04
N ASP A 594 -2.14 -30.16 19.80
CA ASP A 594 -1.44 -31.42 19.53
C ASP A 594 -2.17 -32.18 18.43
N MET A 595 -1.51 -32.50 17.32
CA MET A 595 -2.11 -33.18 16.16
C MET A 595 -1.35 -34.45 15.77
N ALA A 596 -2.06 -35.47 15.28
CA ALA A 596 -1.46 -36.68 14.70
C ALA A 596 -2.34 -37.25 13.57
N ALA A 597 -1.71 -37.92 12.60
CA ALA A 597 -2.37 -38.47 11.42
C ALA A 597 -1.75 -39.81 11.00
N MET A 598 -2.56 -40.69 10.38
CA MET A 598 -2.11 -41.93 9.78
C MET A 598 -3.12 -42.43 8.75
N GLY A 599 -2.68 -42.55 7.50
CA GLY A 599 -3.49 -42.97 6.37
C GLY A 599 -2.72 -42.90 5.06
N ASP A 600 -3.37 -43.32 3.99
CA ASP A 600 -3.07 -43.04 2.59
C ASP A 600 -4.14 -42.05 2.08
N PHE A 601 -3.90 -40.75 2.32
CA PHE A 601 -4.89 -39.68 2.16
C PHE A 601 -5.01 -39.21 0.70
N GLU A 602 -6.12 -38.58 0.34
CA GLU A 602 -6.44 -38.26 -1.07
C GLU A 602 -6.67 -36.75 -1.29
N ALA A 603 -5.79 -36.08 -2.05
CA ALA A 603 -5.85 -34.64 -2.33
C ALA A 603 -6.96 -34.27 -3.33
N GLY A 604 -7.57 -35.25 -3.99
CA GLY A 604 -8.60 -35.03 -5.00
C GLY A 604 -9.42 -36.29 -5.27
N GLY A 605 -10.73 -36.11 -5.51
CA GLY A 605 -11.65 -37.22 -5.70
C GLY A 605 -13.10 -36.77 -5.74
N VAL A 606 -13.99 -37.59 -5.18
CA VAL A 606 -15.39 -37.20 -4.93
C VAL A 606 -15.53 -36.56 -3.54
N THR A 607 -14.71 -36.99 -2.57
CA THR A 607 -14.56 -36.37 -1.25
C THR A 607 -13.06 -36.33 -0.93
N PRO A 608 -12.34 -35.24 -1.25
CA PRO A 608 -10.94 -35.09 -0.88
C PRO A 608 -10.78 -35.02 0.65
N ASP A 609 -9.64 -35.49 1.15
CA ASP A 609 -9.31 -35.40 2.57
C ASP A 609 -8.88 -33.98 2.94
N ALA A 610 -9.48 -33.45 3.99
CA ALA A 610 -9.12 -32.15 4.56
C ALA A 610 -9.46 -32.09 6.04
N PHE A 611 -8.66 -31.34 6.81
CA PHE A 611 -8.74 -31.23 8.28
C PHE A 611 -8.38 -29.79 8.69
N ASN A 612 -9.13 -28.81 8.19
CA ASN A 612 -8.78 -27.39 8.28
C ASN A 612 -9.36 -26.72 9.53
N TRP A 613 -8.58 -25.80 10.09
CA TRP A 613 -8.95 -24.94 11.22
C TRP A 613 -9.05 -23.47 10.80
N THR A 614 -10.11 -22.80 11.23
CA THR A 614 -10.28 -21.33 11.15
C THR A 614 -10.54 -20.74 12.53
N TYR A 615 -10.34 -19.44 12.67
CA TYR A 615 -10.68 -18.66 13.86
C TYR A 615 -11.38 -17.35 13.52
N GLU A 616 -12.16 -16.82 14.45
CA GLU A 616 -12.70 -15.45 14.41
C GLU A 616 -12.82 -14.87 15.81
N PHE A 617 -12.80 -13.53 15.89
CA PHE A 617 -13.08 -12.75 17.10
C PHE A 617 -14.41 -12.02 16.93
N ASP A 618 -15.32 -12.10 17.91
CA ASP A 618 -16.54 -11.27 18.00
C ASP A 618 -17.33 -11.08 16.67
N ASP A 619 -17.55 -12.17 15.93
CA ASP A 619 -18.21 -12.21 14.60
C ASP A 619 -17.53 -11.35 13.49
N ALA A 620 -16.25 -10.98 13.64
CA ALA A 620 -15.50 -10.15 12.69
C ALA A 620 -15.11 -10.85 11.37
N GLY A 621 -15.33 -12.16 11.25
CA GLY A 621 -15.14 -12.96 10.04
C GLY A 621 -13.93 -13.89 10.05
N GLU A 622 -14.17 -15.14 9.66
CA GLU A 622 -13.21 -16.24 9.71
C GLU A 622 -11.88 -15.99 9.00
N GLN A 623 -10.78 -16.33 9.68
CA GLN A 623 -9.39 -16.37 9.20
C GLN A 623 -8.84 -17.80 9.28
N PRO A 624 -7.92 -18.21 8.39
CA PRO A 624 -7.26 -19.52 8.50
C PRO A 624 -6.34 -19.60 9.73
N LEU A 625 -6.32 -20.76 10.39
CA LEU A 625 -5.43 -21.06 11.52
C LEU A 625 -4.40 -22.15 11.17
N PHE A 626 -4.91 -23.31 10.76
CA PHE A 626 -4.11 -24.44 10.28
C PHE A 626 -4.78 -25.00 9.01
N THR A 627 -4.00 -25.22 7.95
CA THR A 627 -4.49 -25.76 6.67
C THR A 627 -3.82 -27.09 6.35
N SER A 628 -4.63 -28.10 6.08
CA SER A 628 -4.19 -29.46 5.74
C SER A 628 -3.83 -29.60 4.26
N SER A 629 -2.83 -30.41 3.95
CA SER A 629 -2.42 -30.73 2.58
C SER A 629 -1.86 -32.16 2.48
N VAL A 630 -2.04 -32.82 1.34
CA VAL A 630 -1.61 -34.20 1.08
C VAL A 630 -0.53 -34.19 -0.01
N ASP A 631 0.56 -34.96 0.15
CA ASP A 631 1.60 -35.14 -0.88
C ASP A 631 1.42 -36.47 -1.62
N GLU A 632 0.63 -36.45 -2.71
CA GLU A 632 0.39 -37.59 -3.63
C GLU A 632 1.64 -38.08 -4.41
N SER A 633 2.84 -37.76 -3.94
CA SER A 633 4.11 -38.25 -4.48
C SER A 633 5.04 -38.86 -3.42
N ALA A 634 4.64 -38.82 -2.13
CA ALA A 634 5.43 -39.22 -0.99
C ALA A 634 4.92 -40.52 -0.31
N THR A 635 5.64 -40.95 0.73
CA THR A 635 5.28 -42.09 1.58
C THR A 635 5.80 -41.87 3.00
N ALA A 636 4.93 -41.68 3.99
CA ALA A 636 5.35 -41.60 5.40
C ALA A 636 5.57 -43.01 5.99
N THR A 637 6.29 -43.10 7.11
CA THR A 637 6.44 -44.36 7.88
C THR A 637 6.12 -44.14 9.35
N TYR A 638 4.93 -44.63 9.71
CA TYR A 638 4.34 -44.63 11.03
C TYR A 638 4.88 -45.80 11.86
N PHE A 639 4.82 -45.72 13.20
CA PHE A 639 5.29 -46.78 14.10
C PHE A 639 4.21 -47.15 15.10
N LEU A 640 3.70 -48.39 15.01
CA LEU A 640 2.75 -48.89 16.00
C LEU A 640 3.41 -49.08 17.37
N ALA A 641 2.60 -49.17 18.43
CA ALA A 641 3.03 -49.26 19.83
C ALA A 641 3.90 -50.49 20.14
N ASP A 642 3.77 -51.58 19.37
CA ASP A 642 4.66 -52.75 19.41
C ASP A 642 6.03 -52.54 18.73
N GLY A 643 6.22 -51.39 18.09
CA GLY A 643 7.41 -50.98 17.35
C GLY A 643 7.45 -51.38 15.88
N ASN A 644 6.39 -52.00 15.33
CA ASN A 644 6.36 -52.38 13.91
C ASN A 644 6.10 -51.15 13.01
N PRO A 645 6.95 -50.88 12.01
CA PRO A 645 6.75 -49.79 11.07
C PRO A 645 5.64 -50.09 10.06
N ARG A 646 4.87 -49.06 9.71
CA ARG A 646 3.83 -49.07 8.67
C ARG A 646 4.12 -47.93 7.69
N THR A 647 4.50 -48.28 6.47
CA THR A 647 4.67 -47.31 5.38
C THR A 647 3.38 -47.26 4.56
N LEU A 648 2.77 -46.09 4.47
CA LEU A 648 1.61 -45.80 3.62
C LEU A 648 2.02 -44.75 2.57
N ALA A 649 1.15 -44.54 1.58
CA ALA A 649 1.34 -43.48 0.59
C ALA A 649 0.87 -42.12 1.15
N ASP A 650 1.02 -41.08 0.34
CA ASP A 650 0.16 -39.90 0.34
C ASP A 650 -0.11 -39.29 1.75
N PRO A 651 0.96 -38.84 2.45
CA PRO A 651 0.86 -38.41 3.84
C PRO A 651 0.26 -37.02 4.02
N LEU A 652 -0.44 -36.85 5.13
CA LEU A 652 -1.01 -35.57 5.54
C LEU A 652 0.05 -34.66 6.18
N SER A 653 0.11 -33.42 5.72
CA SER A 653 0.85 -32.31 6.32
C SER A 653 -0.09 -31.20 6.76
N MET A 654 0.28 -30.48 7.81
CA MET A 654 -0.48 -29.35 8.35
C MET A 654 0.37 -28.07 8.33
N THR A 655 -0.21 -26.97 7.87
CA THR A 655 0.47 -25.68 7.69
C THR A 655 -0.14 -24.63 8.63
N PRO A 656 0.60 -24.12 9.63
CA PRO A 656 0.20 -22.94 10.40
C PRO A 656 0.08 -21.69 9.51
N ALA A 657 -0.87 -20.80 9.80
CA ALA A 657 -1.10 -19.58 9.02
C ALA A 657 0.13 -18.64 8.92
N ASP A 658 1.09 -18.78 9.85
CA ASP A 658 2.33 -18.03 9.99
C ASP A 658 3.61 -18.88 9.85
N GLY A 659 3.49 -20.15 9.42
CA GLY A 659 4.59 -21.14 9.45
C GLY A 659 4.76 -21.99 8.19
N ASP A 660 5.82 -22.81 8.20
CA ASP A 660 6.06 -23.85 7.19
C ASP A 660 5.21 -25.11 7.45
N ALA A 661 4.93 -25.89 6.40
CA ALA A 661 4.16 -27.14 6.51
C ALA A 661 4.91 -28.24 7.29
N VAL A 662 4.18 -28.97 8.14
CA VAL A 662 4.68 -30.06 8.99
C VAL A 662 4.00 -31.37 8.61
N GLU A 663 4.76 -32.38 8.16
CA GLU A 663 4.28 -33.76 7.99
C GLU A 663 3.81 -34.31 9.34
N LEU A 664 2.57 -34.82 9.40
CA LEU A 664 2.00 -35.41 10.61
C LEU A 664 2.30 -36.91 10.67
N SER A 665 2.74 -37.35 11.84
CA SER A 665 2.96 -38.77 12.15
C SER A 665 1.85 -39.32 13.05
N ASN A 666 1.93 -40.61 13.40
CA ASN A 666 1.02 -41.23 14.35
C ASN A 666 1.40 -40.95 15.83
N VAL A 667 2.14 -39.87 16.07
CA VAL A 667 2.52 -39.36 17.40
C VAL A 667 2.04 -37.90 17.48
N PHE A 668 1.40 -37.53 18.59
CA PHE A 668 0.94 -36.17 18.82
C PHE A 668 2.10 -35.15 18.72
N GLN A 669 1.95 -34.20 17.81
CA GLN A 669 2.88 -33.11 17.52
C GLN A 669 2.19 -31.78 17.83
N THR A 670 2.73 -31.01 18.76
CA THR A 670 2.23 -29.66 19.06
C THR A 670 2.53 -28.73 17.87
N LEU A 671 1.48 -28.21 17.24
CA LEU A 671 1.56 -27.13 16.26
C LEU A 671 1.01 -25.85 16.88
N THR A 672 1.73 -24.74 16.71
CA THR A 672 1.35 -23.42 17.21
C THR A 672 1.20 -22.43 16.05
N ALA A 673 0.19 -21.56 16.13
CA ALA A 673 -0.02 -20.45 15.19
C ALA A 673 -0.37 -19.16 15.96
N LEU A 674 0.19 -18.02 15.54
CA LEU A 674 -0.18 -16.71 16.07
C LEU A 674 -1.56 -16.27 15.55
N LEU A 675 -2.39 -15.68 16.42
CA LEU A 675 -3.65 -15.05 16.02
C LEU A 675 -3.43 -13.58 15.67
N THR A 676 -4.09 -13.13 14.60
CA THR A 676 -4.14 -11.71 14.21
C THR A 676 -5.55 -11.18 14.43
N GLY A 677 -5.67 -10.06 15.16
CA GLY A 677 -6.95 -9.54 15.64
C GLY A 677 -7.06 -9.60 17.15
N LEU A 678 -8.20 -9.14 17.67
CA LEU A 678 -8.52 -9.05 19.09
C LEU A 678 -10.06 -9.15 19.23
N GLY A 679 -10.52 -9.63 20.38
CA GLY A 679 -11.93 -9.64 20.78
C GLY A 679 -12.08 -10.22 22.19
N ASP A 680 -13.29 -10.22 22.73
CA ASP A 680 -13.60 -10.85 24.01
C ASP A 680 -13.91 -12.36 23.83
N VAL A 681 -14.48 -12.76 22.70
CA VAL A 681 -14.77 -14.17 22.35
C VAL A 681 -13.93 -14.62 21.16
N LEU A 682 -13.04 -15.59 21.40
CA LEU A 682 -12.34 -16.34 20.37
C LEU A 682 -13.19 -17.55 19.97
N THR A 683 -13.68 -17.57 18.73
CA THR A 683 -14.34 -18.75 18.15
C THR A 683 -13.32 -19.51 17.30
N LEU A 684 -13.05 -20.78 17.64
CA LEU A 684 -12.26 -21.70 16.82
C LEU A 684 -13.20 -22.68 16.10
N ARG A 685 -12.97 -22.92 14.82
CA ARG A 685 -13.76 -23.83 14.00
C ARG A 685 -12.85 -24.88 13.38
N PHE A 686 -13.25 -26.14 13.49
CA PHE A 686 -12.62 -27.27 12.81
C PHE A 686 -13.56 -27.79 11.74
N SER A 687 -13.02 -28.13 10.58
CA SER A 687 -13.74 -28.66 9.42
C SER A 687 -12.99 -29.86 8.86
N ALA A 688 -13.71 -30.96 8.61
CA ALA A 688 -13.13 -32.21 8.14
C ALA A 688 -13.93 -32.79 6.97
N THR A 689 -13.22 -33.37 6.01
CA THR A 689 -13.75 -34.20 4.92
C THR A 689 -12.91 -35.44 4.72
N GLY A 690 -13.53 -36.55 4.29
CA GLY A 690 -12.84 -37.77 3.84
C GLY A 690 -13.79 -38.95 3.59
N ASP A 691 -13.38 -39.93 2.77
CA ASP A 691 -14.18 -41.15 2.52
C ASP A 691 -13.46 -42.52 2.52
N GLY A 692 -12.21 -42.58 2.97
CA GLY A 692 -11.46 -43.81 3.19
C GLY A 692 -11.39 -44.27 4.67
N GLY A 693 -10.30 -44.95 5.01
CA GLY A 693 -10.01 -45.50 6.34
C GLY A 693 -8.96 -44.72 7.14
N GLU A 694 -8.74 -43.45 6.81
CA GLU A 694 -7.64 -42.62 7.29
C GLU A 694 -7.99 -42.01 8.64
N ALA A 695 -7.01 -41.92 9.53
CA ALA A 695 -7.19 -41.43 10.88
C ALA A 695 -6.52 -40.06 11.04
N TYR A 696 -7.25 -39.13 11.66
CA TYR A 696 -6.73 -37.85 12.16
C TYR A 696 -7.23 -37.65 13.59
N VAL A 697 -6.33 -37.26 14.49
CA VAL A 697 -6.64 -37.00 15.91
C VAL A 697 -6.00 -35.70 16.36
N PHE A 698 -6.62 -35.06 17.34
CA PHE A 698 -6.06 -33.89 18.00
C PHE A 698 -6.44 -33.81 19.48
N ASP A 699 -5.63 -33.07 20.21
CA ASP A 699 -5.66 -32.96 21.67
C ASP A 699 -5.11 -31.59 22.10
N ASN A 700 -5.27 -31.25 23.40
CA ASN A 700 -4.70 -30.07 24.03
C ASN A 700 -4.87 -28.77 23.20
N ILE A 701 -6.11 -28.33 22.98
CA ILE A 701 -6.36 -26.99 22.42
C ILE A 701 -5.96 -25.98 23.51
N VAL A 702 -4.83 -25.30 23.33
CA VAL A 702 -4.27 -24.36 24.31
C VAL A 702 -4.22 -22.97 23.69
N VAL A 703 -4.89 -22.01 24.31
CA VAL A 703 -4.85 -20.59 23.91
C VAL A 703 -4.01 -19.83 24.92
N GLU A 704 -2.89 -19.25 24.48
CA GLU A 704 -2.02 -18.43 25.31
C GLU A 704 -2.01 -16.97 24.85
N GLY A 705 -1.70 -16.04 25.75
CA GLY A 705 -1.52 -14.62 25.42
C GLY A 705 -1.00 -13.78 26.56
N LEU A 706 -0.77 -12.50 26.27
CA LEU A 706 -0.45 -11.46 27.23
C LEU A 706 -1.71 -11.00 27.96
N VAL A 707 -1.76 -11.20 29.27
CA VAL A 707 -2.74 -10.59 30.18
C VAL A 707 -2.06 -9.60 31.12
N SER A 708 -2.76 -8.53 31.51
CA SER A 708 -2.31 -7.67 32.60
C SER A 708 -2.67 -8.32 33.93
N VAL A 709 -1.67 -8.60 34.76
CA VAL A 709 -1.87 -9.08 36.14
C VAL A 709 -1.69 -7.92 37.12
N ALA A 710 -2.75 -7.54 37.82
CA ALA A 710 -2.70 -6.50 38.84
C ALA A 710 -1.60 -6.82 39.87
N LEU A 711 -0.77 -5.82 40.19
CA LEU A 711 0.24 -5.96 41.22
C LEU A 711 -0.47 -5.96 42.59
N PRO A 712 -0.34 -6.98 43.45
CA PRO A 712 -1.19 -7.12 44.64
C PRO A 712 -1.15 -5.95 45.63
N ALA A 713 -0.12 -5.10 45.55
CA ALA A 713 0.06 -3.94 46.42
C ALA A 713 0.22 -2.61 45.65
N ASP A 714 -0.21 -2.59 44.38
CA ASP A 714 -0.59 -1.37 43.66
C ASP A 714 -2.02 -1.02 44.11
N PHE A 715 -2.11 -0.14 45.11
CA PHE A 715 -3.35 0.20 45.78
C PHE A 715 -4.02 1.44 45.16
N ASP A 716 -3.25 2.37 44.58
CA ASP A 716 -3.84 3.54 43.89
C ASP A 716 -4.08 3.34 42.39
N GLY A 717 -3.53 2.27 41.81
CA GLY A 717 -3.83 1.82 40.46
C GLY A 717 -3.06 2.58 39.38
N ASP A 718 -1.94 3.23 39.70
CA ASP A 718 -1.11 3.93 38.72
C ASP A 718 -0.18 3.01 37.91
N GLY A 719 0.18 1.86 38.48
CA GLY A 719 0.86 0.76 37.81
C GLY A 719 2.29 0.43 38.24
N ASP A 720 2.82 1.04 39.30
CA ASP A 720 3.97 0.50 40.02
C ASP A 720 3.66 0.14 41.49
N VAL A 721 4.63 0.12 42.40
CA VAL A 721 4.44 -0.12 43.85
C VAL A 721 5.41 0.78 44.61
N ASP A 722 4.89 1.88 45.16
CA ASP A 722 5.65 3.07 45.55
C ASP A 722 5.24 3.58 46.97
N GLY A 723 5.77 4.74 47.39
CA GLY A 723 5.34 5.44 48.59
C GLY A 723 3.90 5.97 48.55
N ALA A 724 3.25 6.07 47.39
CA ALA A 724 1.82 6.39 47.25
C ALA A 724 0.94 5.24 47.78
N ASP A 725 1.19 4.01 47.33
CA ASP A 725 0.56 2.79 47.85
C ASP A 725 0.77 2.63 49.35
N LEU A 726 1.99 2.91 49.82
CA LEU A 726 2.27 2.87 51.26
C LEU A 726 1.43 3.89 52.03
N ALA A 727 1.08 5.04 51.44
CA ALA A 727 0.19 6.02 52.05
C ALA A 727 -1.29 5.57 52.02
N MET A 728 -1.72 4.88 50.96
CA MET A 728 -3.03 4.24 50.85
C MET A 728 -3.21 3.15 51.93
N TRP A 729 -2.30 2.17 51.98
CA TRP A 729 -2.26 1.13 53.01
C TRP A 729 -2.22 1.72 54.43
N GLN A 730 -1.42 2.78 54.67
CA GLN A 730 -1.39 3.47 55.96
C GLN A 730 -2.72 4.13 56.35
N SER A 731 -3.58 4.44 55.37
CA SER A 731 -4.91 5.02 55.61
C SER A 731 -5.99 3.96 55.88
N SER A 732 -5.89 2.79 55.23
CA SER A 732 -6.81 1.66 55.37
C SER A 732 -6.49 0.69 56.52
N TYR A 733 -5.25 0.66 57.01
CA TYR A 733 -4.80 -0.30 58.03
C TYR A 733 -5.70 -0.37 59.28
N GLY A 734 -6.40 -1.50 59.43
CA GLY A 734 -7.37 -1.74 60.51
C GLY A 734 -8.63 -0.86 60.45
N VAL A 735 -8.94 -0.25 59.31
CA VAL A 735 -10.11 0.61 59.04
C VAL A 735 -11.05 -0.05 58.04
N ASP A 736 -10.51 -0.47 56.89
CA ASP A 736 -11.24 -1.06 55.76
C ASP A 736 -10.33 -2.02 54.95
N ASP A 737 -10.69 -2.29 53.70
CA ASP A 737 -10.06 -3.18 52.74
C ASP A 737 -9.27 -2.44 51.63
N GLY A 738 -9.15 -1.10 51.70
CA GLY A 738 -8.50 -0.27 50.66
C GLY A 738 -6.97 -0.43 50.52
N GLY A 739 -6.36 -1.33 51.29
CA GLY A 739 -4.98 -1.80 51.14
C GLY A 739 -4.83 -3.32 51.36
N ASP A 740 -5.89 -4.09 51.13
CA ASP A 740 -5.90 -5.56 51.22
C ASP A 740 -5.24 -6.17 49.95
N ALA A 741 -4.04 -6.71 50.11
CA ALA A 741 -3.21 -7.28 49.05
C ALA A 741 -3.22 -8.81 49.04
N ASP A 742 -3.54 -9.47 50.17
CA ASP A 742 -3.68 -10.94 50.23
C ASP A 742 -5.14 -11.43 50.04
N ALA A 743 -6.07 -10.50 49.84
CA ALA A 743 -7.51 -10.71 49.65
C ALA A 743 -8.18 -11.40 50.85
N SER A 744 -7.70 -11.14 52.07
CA SER A 744 -8.26 -11.66 53.33
C SER A 744 -9.54 -10.93 53.78
N GLY A 745 -9.87 -9.79 53.19
CA GLY A 745 -10.96 -8.90 53.55
C GLY A 745 -10.59 -7.86 54.61
N THR A 746 -9.30 -7.62 54.87
CA THR A 746 -8.81 -6.68 55.90
C THR A 746 -7.40 -6.18 55.59
N THR A 747 -7.19 -4.85 55.55
CA THR A 747 -5.83 -4.29 55.47
C THR A 747 -5.08 -4.43 56.81
N ASP A 748 -4.09 -5.32 56.85
CA ASP A 748 -3.25 -5.65 58.01
C ASP A 748 -1.73 -5.71 57.66
N ALA A 749 -0.90 -6.30 58.51
CA ALA A 749 0.54 -6.41 58.34
C ALA A 749 0.98 -7.48 57.31
N ALA A 750 0.08 -8.37 56.87
CA ALA A 750 0.31 -9.26 55.74
C ALA A 750 0.46 -8.48 54.43
N ASP A 751 -0.41 -7.48 54.20
CA ASP A 751 -0.38 -6.67 52.98
C ASP A 751 0.84 -5.78 52.90
N LEU A 752 1.28 -5.24 54.05
CA LEU A 752 2.54 -4.50 54.12
C LEU A 752 3.74 -5.36 53.72
N LEU A 753 3.69 -6.67 53.95
CA LEU A 753 4.72 -7.61 53.53
C LEU A 753 4.65 -7.92 52.03
N LEU A 754 3.46 -7.85 51.40
CA LEU A 754 3.31 -7.89 49.94
C LEU A 754 3.78 -6.59 49.29
N TRP A 755 3.41 -5.43 49.84
CA TRP A 755 3.95 -4.13 49.42
C TRP A 755 5.49 -4.09 49.52
N GLN A 756 6.08 -4.58 50.61
CA GLN A 756 7.55 -4.68 50.77
C GLN A 756 8.22 -5.63 49.77
N GLN A 757 7.47 -6.57 49.18
CA GLN A 757 7.97 -7.48 48.13
C GLN A 757 7.77 -6.91 46.72
N GLY A 758 6.69 -6.16 46.49
CA GLY A 758 6.40 -5.49 45.23
C GLY A 758 7.22 -4.22 44.99
N PHE A 759 7.60 -3.50 46.06
CA PHE A 759 8.13 -2.14 46.00
C PHE A 759 9.23 -1.90 44.94
N THR A 760 8.83 -1.25 43.85
CA THR A 760 9.66 -0.83 42.71
C THR A 760 10.31 0.53 42.94
N GLY A 761 9.74 1.34 43.84
CA GLY A 761 10.18 2.70 44.11
C GLY A 761 11.67 2.82 44.43
N SER A 762 12.30 3.90 43.94
CA SER A 762 13.70 4.18 44.23
C SER A 762 13.91 4.47 45.71
N THR A 763 14.43 3.48 46.46
CA THR A 763 14.71 3.61 47.91
C THR A 763 15.39 4.95 48.24
N ALA A 764 14.64 5.85 48.88
CA ALA A 764 15.16 7.16 49.24
C ALA A 764 16.40 6.98 50.13
N THR A 765 17.54 7.48 49.68
CA THR A 765 18.81 7.30 50.40
C THR A 765 18.72 7.97 51.77
N GLY A 766 18.50 7.13 52.79
CA GLY A 766 18.09 7.58 54.11
C GLY A 766 19.02 8.67 54.63
N ALA A 767 18.48 9.86 54.84
CA ALA A 767 19.24 11.01 55.34
C ALA A 767 20.01 10.57 56.60
N PRO A 768 21.36 10.71 56.62
CA PRO A 768 22.20 9.95 57.54
C PRO A 768 21.79 10.21 58.98
N VAL A 769 21.31 9.14 59.65
CA VAL A 769 20.85 9.18 61.04
C VAL A 769 21.94 9.84 61.88
N PRO A 770 21.68 11.00 62.52
CA PRO A 770 22.72 11.75 63.21
C PRO A 770 23.37 10.90 64.30
N GLU A 771 24.63 10.50 64.09
CA GLU A 771 25.33 9.59 65.00
C GLU A 771 25.30 10.13 66.44
N PRO A 772 25.05 9.29 67.45
CA PRO A 772 24.88 9.73 68.84
C PRO A 772 26.21 10.12 69.49
N ALA A 773 26.73 11.28 69.08
CA ALA A 773 27.72 12.09 69.79
C ALA A 773 28.97 11.34 70.27
N ALA A 774 29.50 10.40 69.47
CA ALA A 774 30.70 9.63 69.80
C ALA A 774 31.92 10.53 70.13
N ILE A 775 32.05 11.66 69.43
CA ILE A 775 33.06 12.70 69.70
C ILE A 775 32.84 13.38 71.08
N LEU A 776 31.60 13.54 71.52
CA LEU A 776 31.28 14.11 72.84
C LEU A 776 31.63 13.12 73.97
N LEU A 777 31.31 11.83 73.79
CA LEU A 777 31.74 10.78 74.72
C LEU A 777 33.27 10.65 74.77
N ALA A 778 33.95 10.69 73.62
CA ALA A 778 35.41 10.64 73.54
C ALA A 778 36.08 11.87 74.21
N THR A 779 35.52 13.08 74.04
CA THR A 779 36.06 14.29 74.68
C THR A 779 35.79 14.34 76.18
N VAL A 780 34.62 13.86 76.65
CA VAL A 780 34.36 13.68 78.09
C VAL A 780 35.32 12.65 78.71
N ALA A 781 35.56 11.51 78.04
CA ALA A 781 36.54 10.52 78.48
C ALA A 781 37.98 11.09 78.52
N ALA A 782 38.39 11.83 77.49
CA ALA A 782 39.69 12.48 77.44
C ALA A 782 39.87 13.51 78.58
N MET A 783 38.84 14.34 78.86
CA MET A 783 38.86 15.27 79.98
C MET A 783 38.94 14.57 81.34
N ALA A 784 38.26 13.43 81.52
CA ALA A 784 38.36 12.62 82.73
C ALA A 784 39.79 12.07 82.93
N CYS A 785 40.45 11.59 81.87
CA CYS A 785 41.84 11.14 81.91
C CYS A 785 42.82 12.28 82.27
N VAL A 786 42.64 13.48 81.71
CA VAL A 786 43.47 14.66 82.03
C VAL A 786 43.25 15.11 83.48
N ALA A 787 42.02 15.04 84.00
CA ALA A 787 41.71 15.34 85.39
C ALA A 787 42.32 14.32 86.38
N ALA A 788 42.34 13.04 86.01
CA ALA A 788 42.98 11.97 86.79
C ALA A 788 44.52 12.12 86.84
N GLY A 789 45.14 12.48 85.72
CA GLY A 789 46.60 12.67 85.64
C GLY A 789 47.13 13.76 86.58
N ARG A 790 46.38 14.85 86.80
CA ARG A 790 46.76 15.97 87.66
C ARG A 790 46.66 15.72 89.18
N ARG A 791 46.62 14.46 89.62
CA ARG A 791 46.68 14.07 91.05
C ARG A 791 47.91 13.23 91.44
N ARG A 792 48.90 13.09 90.55
CA ARG A 792 50.24 12.55 90.85
C ARG A 792 51.32 13.30 90.06
N GLY A 793 51.85 14.37 90.65
CA GLY A 793 52.83 15.28 90.08
C GLY A 793 52.80 16.60 90.82
#